data_AF-A0A1J1HXE8-F1
#
_entry.id   AF-A0A1J1HXE8-F1
#
_cell.length_a   1.000
_cell.length_b   1.000
_cell.length_c   1.000
_cell.angle_alpha   90.00
_cell.angle_beta   90.00
_cell.angle_gamma   90.00
#
_symmetry.space_group_name_H-M   'P 1'
#
loop_
_entity.id
_entity.type
_entity.pdbx_description
1 polymer ?
#
loop_
_entity_poly.entity_id
_entity_poly.type
_entity_poly.pdbx_seq_one_letter_code
_entity_poly.pdbx_strand_id
1 'polypeptide(L)'
;DASLSEIKRAFRNLSIILHPDKSDAEDANIQFRNMVAVYEVLKDTAKREKYDNVLKNGLPNWKSAVYYYRKARKMGLMEGTLLLFIIITIGQYLVSWAVYFEKKYTMAQFFESKAKKVKKANVDFDSILSEIPKPSIKNTLPFQIPIGLYHMVIGTPSAIKGSVNLISEEVKKELERKRKEKEEEELMKKLEEERQQQKEERKEGLRRRKEQRSKLMERTDEELAAYSATIIKHKGNEEIKVKVPISGGLWTDDDLVELTRLTKKYPGGTVDRWEIIAETMGRNVSEVTFMAYKLKDNVYQSPGDTEKLVENINKEITKKIKTRSTDVSSSAEKGWTQQQQKALENAIQKYPKRGNEDRWSKIAAAVPGKTREECQLRYKYLVELVKKQKEENDSKQQEPEKEQEEEVETKVEEEIVEDQEEVEVPQQKAESLKQYTNVIDMWEFFEIIHKKTGRPFVEIDEVYKLQHFDAMFESGVFIDKFEETVCSRNDYDNNHYFEYYNITENRITCLNFQGSASLLQNVLETYEDKKLLKHKKQRIVLFAHAETALHDSFGDKEYWEARRSMRFNKYLEAVATAYRMDFLGSTNENGKVQRPDSWTDEKSYRGAVGGEYVCVHMRRADFLYGREPQIPTLRSIANQIKRKLAELQIHKVYLSSDCSGSEFHDLKSLLRSVSLYRFKPPWEYHVHLGDGGLAVIDQIICSHASWFIGTFESTFTYRIYEEREILGFPQETTFNTLCKRDDLIDCNNNSVWPIRH
;
A
#
# COMPACT_ATOMS: atom_id res chain seq x y z
N ASP A 1 1.32 15.87 64.26
CA ASP A 1 0.09 16.59 63.87
C ASP A 1 -0.02 17.92 64.58
N ALA A 2 -0.22 19.01 63.82
CA ALA A 2 -0.50 20.32 64.41
C ALA A 2 -1.95 20.40 64.92
N SER A 3 -2.14 21.00 66.09
CA SER A 3 -3.45 21.26 66.67
C SER A 3 -4.19 22.38 65.94
N LEU A 4 -5.53 22.42 66.04
CA LEU A 4 -6.35 23.42 65.36
C LEU A 4 -6.09 24.86 65.87
N SER A 5 -5.63 25.00 67.12
CA SER A 5 -5.20 26.27 67.70
C SER A 5 -3.88 26.77 67.08
N GLU A 6 -2.93 25.87 66.82
CA GLU A 6 -1.67 26.18 66.14
C GLU A 6 -1.92 26.58 64.68
N ILE A 7 -2.79 25.87 63.96
CA ILE A 7 -3.17 26.20 62.58
C ILE A 7 -3.83 27.59 62.50
N LYS A 8 -4.73 27.91 63.44
CA LYS A 8 -5.34 29.26 63.55
C LYS A 8 -4.32 30.35 63.90
N ARG A 9 -3.31 30.04 64.72
CA ARG A 9 -2.24 30.98 65.06
C ARG A 9 -1.33 31.24 63.86
N ALA A 10 -0.92 30.18 63.16
CA ALA A 10 -0.10 30.27 61.95
C ALA A 10 -0.82 31.05 60.83
N PHE A 11 -2.10 30.76 60.59
CA PHE A 11 -2.91 31.48 59.62
C PHE A 11 -2.98 32.99 59.94
N ARG A 12 -3.23 33.37 61.20
CA ARG A 12 -3.29 34.80 61.60
C ARG A 12 -1.96 35.52 61.41
N ASN A 13 -0.84 34.86 61.70
CA ASN A 13 0.48 35.46 61.49
C ASN A 13 0.77 35.65 59.99
N LEU A 14 0.51 34.62 59.18
CA LEU A 14 0.73 34.65 57.73
C LEU A 14 -0.24 35.62 57.03
N SER A 15 -1.48 35.73 57.49
CA SER A 15 -2.47 36.64 56.89
C SER A 15 -2.12 38.11 57.07
N ILE A 16 -1.36 38.45 58.11
CA ILE A 16 -0.88 39.82 58.33
C ILE A 16 0.28 40.14 57.38
N ILE A 17 1.16 39.16 57.14
CA ILE A 17 2.33 39.30 56.28
C ILE A 17 1.92 39.33 54.81
N LEU A 18 1.01 38.44 54.40
CA LEU A 18 0.58 38.25 53.01
C LEU A 18 -0.66 39.09 52.65
N HIS A 19 -1.10 40.02 53.50
CA HIS A 19 -2.25 40.85 53.19
C HIS A 19 -1.94 41.74 51.97
N PRO A 20 -2.82 41.81 50.95
CA PRO A 20 -2.59 42.61 49.74
C PRO A 20 -2.29 44.08 50.02
N ASP A 21 -2.84 44.64 51.10
CA ASP A 21 -2.62 46.03 51.50
C ASP A 21 -1.33 46.27 52.31
N LYS A 22 -0.61 45.21 52.72
CA LYS A 22 0.59 45.30 53.57
C LYS A 22 1.86 44.75 52.92
N SER A 23 1.73 43.97 51.85
CA SER A 23 2.84 43.38 51.12
C SER A 23 2.93 44.00 49.72
N ASP A 24 4.11 44.51 49.36
CA ASP A 24 4.37 45.13 48.05
C ASP A 24 4.66 44.09 46.94
N ALA A 25 4.54 42.79 47.22
CA ALA A 25 4.81 41.73 46.26
C ALA A 25 3.70 41.61 45.20
N GLU A 26 4.07 41.52 43.92
CA GLU A 26 3.17 41.48 42.77
C GLU A 26 2.23 40.25 42.79
N ASP A 27 2.62 39.18 43.50
CA ASP A 27 1.86 37.94 43.67
C ASP A 27 1.16 37.80 45.04
N ALA A 28 1.19 38.84 45.89
CA ALA A 28 0.61 38.81 47.24
C ALA A 28 -0.87 38.41 47.25
N ASN A 29 -1.65 38.85 46.26
CA ASN A 29 -3.08 38.51 46.14
C ASN A 29 -3.30 37.00 45.86
N ILE A 30 -2.43 36.39 45.03
CA ILE A 30 -2.49 34.97 44.71
C ILE A 30 -2.07 34.14 45.93
N GLN A 31 -0.96 34.53 46.58
CA GLN A 31 -0.48 33.85 47.79
C GLN A 31 -1.50 33.92 48.93
N PHE A 32 -2.17 35.05 49.11
CA PHE A 32 -3.22 35.21 50.11
C PHE A 32 -4.41 34.27 49.85
N ARG A 33 -4.88 34.20 48.59
CA ARG A 33 -5.97 33.29 48.19
C ARG A 33 -5.60 31.82 48.44
N ASN A 34 -4.38 31.43 48.09
CA ASN A 34 -3.88 30.08 48.30
C ASN A 34 -3.80 29.74 49.80
N MET A 35 -3.29 30.66 50.62
CA MET A 35 -3.24 30.50 52.07
C MET A 35 -4.65 30.32 52.67
N VAL A 36 -5.64 31.10 52.23
CA VAL A 36 -7.04 30.97 52.67
C VAL A 36 -7.60 29.59 52.31
N ALA A 37 -7.38 29.13 51.08
CA ALA A 37 -7.82 27.81 50.64
C ALA A 37 -7.19 26.67 51.46
N VAL A 38 -5.88 26.76 51.76
CA VAL A 38 -5.17 25.81 52.63
C VAL A 38 -5.76 25.82 54.03
N TYR A 39 -6.03 27.00 54.60
CA TYR A 39 -6.64 27.11 55.92
C TYR A 39 -8.06 26.49 55.95
N GLU A 40 -8.88 26.69 54.92
CA GLU A 40 -10.21 26.08 54.86
C GLU A 40 -10.18 24.55 54.83
N VAL A 41 -9.20 23.96 54.14
CA VAL A 41 -9.00 22.50 54.10
C VAL A 41 -8.50 21.98 55.45
N LEU A 42 -7.55 22.68 56.10
CA LEU A 42 -6.95 22.25 57.36
C LEU A 42 -7.83 22.53 58.59
N LYS A 43 -8.78 23.47 58.49
CA LYS A 43 -9.74 23.81 59.56
C LYS A 43 -10.83 22.76 59.73
N ASP A 44 -11.28 22.15 58.64
CA ASP A 44 -12.32 21.12 58.64
C ASP A 44 -11.68 19.74 58.85
N THR A 45 -12.07 19.05 59.92
CA THR A 45 -11.51 17.73 60.27
C THR A 45 -11.74 16.69 59.18
N ALA A 46 -12.88 16.71 58.49
CA ALA A 46 -13.19 15.77 57.43
C ALA A 46 -12.39 16.04 56.14
N LYS A 47 -12.14 17.32 55.82
CA LYS A 47 -11.29 17.70 54.67
C LYS A 47 -9.83 17.44 54.97
N ARG A 48 -9.39 17.70 56.20
CA ARG A 48 -8.03 17.41 56.67
C ARG A 48 -7.72 15.92 56.62
N GLU A 49 -8.64 15.07 57.08
CA GLU A 49 -8.47 13.61 57.00
C GLU A 49 -8.33 13.14 55.54
N LYS A 50 -9.13 13.70 54.61
CA LYS A 50 -9.01 13.41 53.18
C LYS A 50 -7.68 13.88 52.60
N TYR A 51 -7.21 15.07 53.00
CA TYR A 51 -5.91 15.59 52.61
C TYR A 51 -4.78 14.69 53.13
N ASP A 52 -4.82 14.31 54.41
CA ASP A 52 -3.83 13.43 55.04
C ASP A 52 -3.84 12.03 54.42
N ASN A 53 -5.01 11.54 54.00
CA ASN A 53 -5.15 10.28 53.28
C ASN A 53 -4.52 10.35 51.89
N VAL A 54 -4.75 11.44 51.14
CA VAL A 54 -4.11 11.67 49.83
C VAL A 54 -2.60 11.86 49.99
N LEU A 55 -2.13 12.47 51.07
CA LEU A 55 -0.70 12.63 51.35
C LEU A 55 -0.01 11.27 51.60
N LYS A 56 -0.68 10.35 52.31
CA LYS A 56 -0.15 9.01 52.64
C LYS A 56 -0.31 8.00 51.50
N ASN A 57 -1.47 7.98 50.86
CA ASN A 57 -1.87 6.94 49.90
C ASN A 57 -1.85 7.40 48.44
N GLY A 58 -1.62 8.70 48.18
CA GLY A 58 -1.75 9.30 46.86
C GLY A 58 -3.21 9.41 46.40
N LEU A 59 -3.43 10.07 45.26
CA LEU A 59 -4.74 10.11 44.62
C LEU A 59 -5.12 8.71 44.07
N PRO A 60 -6.39 8.27 44.17
CA PRO A 60 -6.82 7.00 43.60
C PRO A 60 -6.58 6.97 42.09
N ASN A 61 -5.65 6.13 41.65
CA ASN A 61 -5.19 6.08 40.26
C ASN A 61 -6.12 5.25 39.34
N TRP A 62 -7.03 4.45 39.90
CA TRP A 62 -7.90 3.52 39.13
C TRP A 62 -8.89 4.19 38.17
N LYS A 63 -9.20 5.48 38.34
CA LYS A 63 -10.04 6.24 37.40
C LYS A 63 -9.30 6.70 36.14
N SER A 64 -7.97 6.62 36.13
CA SER A 64 -7.17 6.97 34.97
C SER A 64 -6.96 5.74 34.07
N ALA A 65 -7.16 5.89 32.76
CA ALA A 65 -6.85 4.85 31.78
C ALA A 65 -5.39 4.34 31.90
N VAL A 66 -4.48 5.21 32.36
CA VAL A 66 -3.05 4.92 32.57
C VAL A 66 -2.83 3.88 33.69
N TYR A 67 -3.76 3.74 34.63
CA TYR A 67 -3.68 2.71 35.67
C TYR A 67 -3.85 1.30 35.10
N TYR A 68 -4.85 1.09 34.26
CA TYR A 68 -5.09 -0.20 33.61
C TYR A 68 -3.91 -0.58 32.71
N TYR A 69 -3.35 0.39 32.00
CA TYR A 69 -2.15 0.20 31.17
C TYR A 69 -0.91 -0.21 31.99
N ARG A 70 -0.62 0.49 33.10
CA ARG A 70 0.50 0.15 33.99
C ARG A 70 0.30 -1.18 34.70
N LYS A 71 -0.94 -1.49 35.09
CA LYS A 71 -1.26 -2.77 35.73
C LYS A 71 -1.07 -3.91 34.72
N ALA A 72 -1.53 -3.75 33.48
CA ALA A 72 -1.37 -4.74 32.42
C ALA A 72 0.09 -5.05 32.08
N ARG A 73 0.96 -4.04 32.05
CA ARG A 73 2.41 -4.23 31.82
C ARG A 73 3.13 -4.93 32.99
N LYS A 74 2.55 -4.89 34.19
CA LYS A 74 3.08 -5.57 35.40
C LYS A 74 2.43 -6.93 35.66
N MET A 75 1.46 -7.35 34.83
CA MET A 75 0.88 -8.69 34.96
C MET A 75 1.89 -9.73 34.48
N GLY A 76 2.10 -10.77 35.28
CA GLY A 76 2.92 -11.90 34.88
C GLY A 76 2.28 -12.68 33.72
N LEU A 77 3.06 -13.52 33.04
CA LEU A 77 2.60 -14.29 31.89
C LEU A 77 1.40 -15.19 32.21
N MET A 78 1.34 -15.75 33.43
CA MET A 78 0.19 -16.52 33.93
C MET A 78 -1.06 -15.65 34.13
N GLU A 79 -0.94 -14.46 34.75
CA GLU A 79 -2.07 -13.56 34.97
C GLU A 79 -2.62 -13.01 33.64
N GLY A 80 -1.72 -12.67 32.71
CA GLY A 80 -2.06 -12.18 31.38
C GLY A 80 -2.78 -13.24 30.53
N THR A 81 -2.27 -14.47 30.52
CA THR A 81 -2.89 -15.59 29.79
C THR A 81 -4.27 -15.95 30.37
N LEU A 82 -4.43 -15.95 31.69
CA LEU A 82 -5.73 -16.18 32.34
C LEU A 82 -6.76 -15.10 31.96
N LEU A 83 -6.35 -13.83 31.99
CA LEU A 83 -7.22 -12.71 31.63
C LEU A 83 -7.61 -12.74 30.14
N LEU A 84 -6.65 -13.03 29.26
CA LEU A 84 -6.89 -13.20 27.83
C LEU A 84 -7.84 -14.37 27.55
N PHE A 85 -7.65 -15.49 28.25
CA PHE A 85 -8.51 -16.67 28.14
C PHE A 85 -9.97 -16.36 28.53
N ILE A 86 -10.19 -15.59 29.60
CA ILE A 86 -11.53 -15.15 30.01
C ILE A 86 -12.15 -14.25 28.95
N ILE A 87 -11.40 -13.26 28.44
CA ILE A 87 -11.90 -12.34 27.40
C ILE A 87 -12.31 -13.10 26.14
N ILE A 88 -11.47 -14.02 25.66
CA ILE A 88 -11.75 -14.82 24.46
C ILE A 88 -12.96 -15.72 24.70
N THR A 89 -13.08 -16.33 25.87
CA THR A 89 -14.23 -17.18 26.24
C THR A 89 -15.55 -16.38 26.20
N ILE A 90 -15.55 -15.17 26.74
CA ILE A 90 -16.72 -14.27 26.70
C ILE A 90 -17.00 -13.84 25.25
N GLY A 91 -15.96 -13.48 24.49
CA GLY A 91 -16.08 -13.09 23.09
C GLY A 91 -16.69 -14.18 22.22
N GLN A 92 -16.25 -15.43 22.35
CA GLN A 92 -16.81 -16.57 21.63
C GLN A 92 -18.29 -16.80 21.95
N TYR A 93 -18.69 -16.64 23.22
CA TYR A 93 -20.09 -16.75 23.61
C TYR A 93 -20.94 -15.65 22.98
N LEU A 94 -20.47 -14.41 22.97
CA LEU A 94 -21.15 -13.28 22.32
C LEU A 94 -21.29 -13.48 20.81
N VAL A 95 -20.23 -13.93 20.13
CA VAL A 95 -20.28 -14.22 18.69
C VAL A 95 -21.26 -15.36 18.39
N SER A 96 -21.29 -16.40 19.22
CA SER A 96 -22.25 -17.51 19.07
C SER A 96 -23.70 -17.03 19.22
N TRP A 97 -23.95 -16.08 20.11
CA TRP A 97 -25.26 -15.41 20.22
C TRP A 97 -25.56 -14.52 19.01
N ALA A 98 -24.59 -13.77 18.49
CA ALA A 98 -24.76 -12.95 17.29
C ALA A 98 -25.16 -13.81 16.09
N VAL A 99 -24.48 -14.94 15.86
CA VAL A 99 -24.81 -15.89 14.79
C VAL A 99 -26.21 -16.51 14.99
N TYR A 100 -26.59 -16.83 16.23
CA TYR A 100 -27.94 -17.32 16.52
C TYR A 100 -29.00 -16.27 16.17
N PHE A 101 -28.80 -15.01 16.56
CA PHE A 101 -29.74 -13.94 16.22
C PHE A 101 -29.80 -13.70 14.73
N GLU A 102 -28.67 -13.66 14.04
CA GLU A 102 -28.60 -13.52 12.59
C GLU A 102 -29.41 -14.61 11.90
N LYS A 103 -29.13 -15.90 12.19
CA LYS A 103 -29.88 -17.03 11.63
C LYS A 103 -31.37 -16.94 11.92
N LYS A 104 -31.76 -16.52 13.12
CA LYS A 104 -33.17 -16.30 13.48
C LYS A 104 -33.82 -15.22 12.61
N TYR A 105 -33.14 -14.10 12.38
CA TYR A 105 -33.63 -13.01 11.53
C TYR A 105 -33.69 -13.38 10.05
N THR A 106 -32.64 -14.02 9.51
CA THR A 106 -32.62 -14.43 8.10
C THR A 106 -33.72 -15.44 7.80
N MET A 107 -33.91 -16.42 8.69
CA MET A 107 -35.00 -17.40 8.55
C MET A 107 -36.36 -16.73 8.63
N ALA A 108 -36.58 -15.82 9.59
CA ALA A 108 -37.83 -15.06 9.67
C ALA A 108 -38.17 -14.33 8.36
N GLN A 109 -37.19 -13.70 7.71
CA GLN A 109 -37.37 -13.05 6.40
C GLN A 109 -37.66 -14.05 5.27
N PHE A 110 -36.91 -15.15 5.19
CA PHE A 110 -37.15 -16.19 4.19
C PHE A 110 -38.55 -16.79 4.31
N PHE A 111 -39.02 -16.97 5.54
CA PHE A 111 -40.36 -17.48 5.78
C PHE A 111 -41.46 -16.44 5.53
N GLU A 112 -41.25 -15.15 5.78
CA GLU A 112 -42.19 -14.10 5.38
C GLU A 112 -42.35 -14.04 3.85
N SER A 113 -41.25 -14.23 3.12
CA SER A 113 -41.24 -14.29 1.65
C SER A 113 -41.94 -15.54 1.09
N LYS A 114 -41.86 -16.69 1.80
CA LYS A 114 -42.50 -17.95 1.41
C LYS A 114 -43.96 -18.07 1.87
N ALA A 115 -44.32 -17.49 3.03
CA ALA A 115 -45.69 -17.39 3.51
C ALA A 115 -46.57 -16.57 2.57
N LYS A 116 -45.99 -15.55 1.90
CA LYS A 116 -46.66 -14.83 0.80
C LYS A 116 -46.89 -15.69 -0.46
N LYS A 117 -46.14 -16.78 -0.66
CA LYS A 117 -46.24 -17.67 -1.84
C LYS A 117 -47.07 -18.94 -1.63
N VAL A 118 -47.38 -19.33 -0.38
CA VAL A 118 -48.12 -20.58 -0.09
C VAL A 118 -49.27 -20.33 0.91
N LYS A 119 -50.44 -19.93 0.41
CA LYS A 119 -51.71 -20.02 1.15
C LYS A 119 -52.29 -21.44 1.02
N LYS A 120 -51.67 -22.43 1.67
CA LYS A 120 -52.23 -23.75 2.05
C LYS A 120 -51.11 -24.68 2.51
N ALA A 121 -50.66 -24.53 3.75
CA ALA A 121 -50.11 -25.62 4.55
C ALA A 121 -50.16 -25.15 6.00
N ASN A 122 -50.86 -25.90 6.86
CA ASN A 122 -50.94 -25.64 8.29
C ASN A 122 -49.62 -26.10 8.93
N VAL A 123 -48.54 -25.33 8.71
CA VAL A 123 -47.23 -25.59 9.31
C VAL A 123 -47.05 -24.60 10.44
N ASP A 124 -47.03 -25.13 11.67
CA ASP A 124 -46.90 -24.35 12.89
C ASP A 124 -45.55 -23.65 12.95
N PHE A 125 -45.60 -22.34 12.74
CA PHE A 125 -44.43 -21.50 12.47
C PHE A 125 -43.55 -21.31 13.72
N ASP A 126 -44.16 -21.32 14.91
CA ASP A 126 -43.46 -21.20 16.17
C ASP A 126 -42.68 -22.48 16.53
N SER A 127 -43.12 -23.64 16.02
CA SER A 127 -42.44 -24.91 16.24
C SER A 127 -41.09 -24.99 15.50
N ILE A 128 -40.96 -24.38 14.32
CA ILE A 128 -39.71 -24.40 13.52
C ILE A 128 -38.71 -23.34 14.03
N LEU A 129 -39.21 -22.19 14.50
CA LEU A 129 -38.38 -21.15 15.11
C LEU A 129 -37.81 -21.56 16.49
N SER A 130 -38.46 -22.50 17.18
CA SER A 130 -38.00 -23.04 18.46
C SER A 130 -37.02 -24.21 18.35
N GLU A 131 -36.86 -24.81 17.16
CA GLU A 131 -35.87 -25.87 16.89
C GLU A 131 -34.44 -25.36 16.63
N ILE A 132 -34.24 -24.05 16.46
CA ILE A 132 -32.89 -23.50 16.27
C ILE A 132 -32.10 -23.67 17.59
N PRO A 133 -30.98 -24.41 17.60
CA PRO A 133 -30.26 -24.72 18.83
C PRO A 133 -29.68 -23.44 19.44
N LYS A 134 -30.04 -23.15 20.69
CA LYS A 134 -29.51 -22.01 21.43
C LYS A 134 -28.01 -22.22 21.70
N PRO A 135 -27.20 -21.15 21.64
CA PRO A 135 -25.77 -21.26 21.95
C PRO A 135 -25.59 -21.76 23.39
N SER A 136 -24.86 -22.86 23.53
CA SER A 136 -24.60 -23.49 24.82
C SER A 136 -23.25 -23.06 25.38
N ILE A 137 -23.17 -22.89 26.69
CA ILE A 137 -21.92 -22.62 27.41
C ILE A 137 -20.90 -23.76 27.20
N LYS A 138 -21.38 -24.98 26.92
CA LYS A 138 -20.53 -26.14 26.61
C LYS A 138 -19.70 -25.98 25.32
N ASN A 139 -20.04 -25.01 24.48
CA ASN A 139 -19.32 -24.68 23.24
C ASN A 139 -18.27 -23.59 23.43
N THR A 140 -17.88 -23.28 24.68
CA THR A 140 -16.84 -22.30 24.99
C THR A 140 -15.52 -23.01 25.34
N LEU A 141 -14.39 -22.31 25.17
CA LEU A 141 -13.03 -22.86 25.39
C LEU A 141 -12.86 -23.68 26.70
N PRO A 142 -13.38 -23.27 27.86
CA PRO A 142 -13.21 -24.02 29.11
C PRO A 142 -13.75 -25.47 29.06
N PHE A 143 -14.73 -25.74 28.19
CA PHE A 143 -15.34 -27.05 28.04
C PHE A 143 -14.86 -27.77 26.77
N GLN A 144 -14.55 -27.02 25.71
CA GLN A 144 -14.06 -27.58 24.45
C GLN A 144 -12.61 -28.07 24.53
N ILE A 145 -11.74 -27.40 25.27
CA ILE A 145 -10.33 -27.80 25.39
C ILE A 145 -10.18 -29.18 26.04
N PRO A 146 -10.82 -29.48 27.20
CA PRO A 146 -10.75 -30.82 27.78
C PRO A 146 -11.34 -31.93 26.88
N ILE A 147 -12.45 -31.64 26.20
CA ILE A 147 -13.10 -32.58 25.27
C ILE A 147 -12.22 -32.82 24.04
N GLY A 148 -11.64 -31.76 23.48
CA GLY A 148 -10.73 -31.81 22.35
C GLY A 148 -9.43 -32.56 22.69
N LEU A 149 -8.85 -32.32 23.86
CA LEU A 149 -7.68 -33.06 24.35
C LEU A 149 -7.99 -34.55 24.55
N TYR A 150 -9.16 -34.88 25.11
CA TYR A 150 -9.60 -36.28 25.25
C TYR A 150 -9.77 -36.98 23.89
N HIS A 151 -10.42 -36.32 22.92
CA HIS A 151 -10.55 -36.85 21.56
C HIS A 151 -9.22 -36.89 20.80
N MET A 152 -8.30 -35.97 21.07
CA MET A 152 -6.95 -35.99 20.50
C MET A 152 -6.18 -37.20 21.02
N VAL A 153 -6.18 -37.44 22.33
CA VAL A 153 -5.45 -38.57 22.93
C VAL A 153 -6.02 -39.93 22.48
N ILE A 154 -7.32 -40.05 22.27
CA ILE A 154 -7.97 -41.32 21.89
C ILE A 154 -8.06 -41.50 20.37
N GLY A 155 -8.21 -40.42 19.59
CA GLY A 155 -8.40 -40.45 18.14
C GLY A 155 -7.11 -40.41 17.32
N THR A 156 -6.01 -39.91 17.90
CA THR A 156 -4.72 -39.81 17.20
C THR A 156 -4.16 -41.14 16.69
N PRO A 157 -4.27 -42.29 17.39
CA PRO A 157 -3.76 -43.56 16.86
C PRO A 157 -4.54 -44.05 15.63
N SER A 158 -5.84 -43.76 15.53
CA SER A 158 -6.69 -44.17 14.39
C SER A 158 -6.51 -43.25 13.19
N ALA A 159 -6.39 -41.93 13.43
CA ALA A 159 -6.14 -40.94 12.38
C ALA A 159 -4.76 -41.10 11.73
N ILE A 160 -3.71 -41.37 12.51
CA ILE A 160 -2.37 -41.65 11.98
C ILE A 160 -2.39 -42.91 11.11
N LYS A 161 -3.11 -43.96 11.53
CA LYS A 161 -3.24 -45.20 10.74
C LYS A 161 -4.00 -44.96 9.42
N GLY A 162 -5.01 -44.10 9.41
CA GLY A 162 -5.73 -43.70 8.20
C GLY A 162 -4.89 -42.86 7.24
N SER A 163 -4.14 -41.87 7.75
CA SER A 163 -3.28 -41.02 6.94
C SER A 163 -2.09 -41.77 6.33
N VAL A 164 -1.48 -42.70 7.07
CA VAL A 164 -0.40 -43.55 6.53
C VAL A 164 -0.91 -44.45 5.40
N ASN A 165 -2.13 -44.97 5.52
CA ASN A 165 -2.73 -45.78 4.45
C ASN A 165 -3.01 -44.94 3.19
N LEU A 166 -3.55 -43.73 3.33
CA LEU A 166 -3.80 -42.82 2.20
C LEU A 166 -2.48 -42.37 1.53
N ILE A 167 -1.45 -42.05 2.31
CA ILE A 167 -0.12 -41.72 1.77
C ILE A 167 0.46 -42.94 1.01
N SER A 168 0.28 -44.16 1.56
CA SER A 168 0.75 -45.38 0.89
C SER A 168 0.00 -45.69 -0.41
N GLU A 169 -1.28 -45.34 -0.51
CA GLU A 169 -2.08 -45.48 -1.73
C GLU A 169 -1.69 -44.44 -2.79
N GLU A 170 -1.45 -43.19 -2.37
CA GLU A 170 -1.06 -42.13 -3.29
C GLU A 170 0.33 -42.38 -3.88
N VAL A 171 1.28 -42.85 -3.06
CA VAL A 171 2.62 -43.27 -3.52
C VAL A 171 2.53 -44.42 -4.52
N LYS A 172 1.60 -45.37 -4.35
CA LYS A 172 1.39 -46.46 -5.32
C LYS A 172 0.85 -45.96 -6.65
N LYS A 173 -0.13 -45.05 -6.64
CA LYS A 173 -0.68 -44.46 -7.87
C LYS A 173 0.37 -43.66 -8.63
N GLU A 174 1.18 -42.89 -7.93
CA GLU A 174 2.28 -42.13 -8.54
C GLU A 174 3.33 -43.03 -9.17
N LEU A 175 3.64 -44.16 -8.52
CA LEU A 175 4.56 -45.17 -9.06
C LEU A 175 4.01 -45.83 -10.33
N GLU A 176 2.71 -46.12 -10.37
CA GLU A 176 2.02 -46.65 -11.56
C GLU A 176 1.97 -45.62 -12.70
N ARG A 177 1.73 -44.34 -12.40
CA ARG A 177 1.75 -43.27 -13.41
C ARG A 177 3.12 -43.15 -14.06
N LYS A 178 4.19 -43.11 -13.26
CA LYS A 178 5.58 -43.10 -13.76
C LYS A 178 5.94 -44.34 -14.59
N ARG A 179 5.32 -45.49 -14.29
CA ARG A 179 5.49 -46.70 -15.11
C ARG A 179 4.83 -46.56 -16.48
N LYS A 180 3.61 -46.05 -16.53
CA LYS A 180 2.89 -45.79 -17.80
C LYS A 180 3.58 -44.72 -18.63
N GLU A 181 4.05 -43.65 -18.02
CA GLU A 181 4.82 -42.60 -18.71
C GLU A 181 6.10 -43.19 -19.35
N LYS A 182 6.81 -44.07 -18.64
CA LYS A 182 7.98 -44.78 -19.22
C LYS A 182 7.59 -45.71 -20.37
N GLU A 183 6.48 -46.45 -20.25
CA GLU A 183 5.98 -47.31 -21.32
C GLU A 183 5.55 -46.50 -22.55
N GLU A 184 4.91 -45.33 -22.35
CA GLU A 184 4.54 -44.40 -23.42
C GLU A 184 5.77 -43.76 -24.07
N GLU A 185 6.77 -43.36 -23.28
CA GLU A 185 8.03 -42.81 -23.78
C GLU A 185 8.79 -43.86 -24.62
N GLU A 186 8.83 -45.12 -24.16
CA GLU A 186 9.44 -46.22 -24.91
C GLU A 186 8.67 -46.53 -26.21
N LEU A 187 7.34 -46.46 -26.18
CA LEU A 187 6.50 -46.60 -27.36
C LEU A 187 6.74 -45.46 -28.37
N MET A 188 6.80 -44.21 -27.89
CA MET A 188 7.09 -43.04 -28.72
C MET A 188 8.47 -43.14 -29.36
N LYS A 189 9.47 -43.60 -28.60
CA LYS A 189 10.82 -43.84 -29.13
C LYS A 189 10.82 -44.90 -30.23
N LYS A 190 10.10 -46.01 -30.06
CA LYS A 190 9.94 -47.03 -31.12
C LYS A 190 9.25 -46.45 -32.36
N LEU A 191 8.22 -45.62 -32.18
CA LEU A 191 7.50 -44.96 -33.28
C LEU A 191 8.40 -43.95 -34.04
N GLU A 192 9.26 -43.24 -33.31
CA GLU A 192 10.25 -42.32 -33.86
C GLU A 192 11.32 -43.09 -34.67
N GLU A 193 11.81 -44.21 -34.14
CA GLU A 193 12.74 -45.12 -34.83
C GLU A 193 12.12 -45.69 -36.11
N GLU A 194 10.86 -46.13 -36.09
CA GLU A 194 10.13 -46.56 -37.30
C GLU A 194 9.95 -45.41 -38.31
N ARG A 195 9.62 -44.20 -37.85
CA ARG A 195 9.55 -43.01 -38.72
C ARG A 195 10.90 -42.68 -39.34
N GLN A 196 12.00 -42.86 -38.61
CA GLN A 196 13.35 -42.65 -39.14
C GLN A 196 13.71 -43.72 -40.18
N GLN A 197 13.38 -44.99 -39.93
CA GLN A 197 13.55 -46.07 -40.93
C GLN A 197 12.74 -45.79 -42.19
N GLN A 198 11.47 -45.40 -42.08
CA GLN A 198 10.65 -45.03 -43.24
C GLN A 198 11.18 -43.82 -44.00
N LYS A 199 11.77 -42.84 -43.30
CA LYS A 199 12.44 -41.69 -43.93
C LYS A 199 13.71 -42.11 -44.66
N GLU A 200 14.51 -43.00 -44.09
CA GLU A 200 15.70 -43.57 -44.76
C GLU A 200 15.29 -44.38 -46.00
N GLU A 201 14.27 -45.25 -45.92
CA GLU A 201 13.74 -45.97 -47.07
C GLU A 201 13.21 -45.00 -48.16
N ARG A 202 12.50 -43.93 -47.77
CA ARG A 202 12.09 -42.88 -48.73
C ARG A 202 13.28 -42.18 -49.36
N LYS A 203 14.33 -41.86 -48.60
CA LYS A 203 15.55 -41.23 -49.13
C LYS A 203 16.32 -42.15 -50.06
N GLU A 204 16.41 -43.44 -49.74
CA GLU A 204 17.03 -44.45 -50.60
C GLU A 204 16.21 -44.64 -51.89
N GLY A 205 14.89 -44.69 -51.77
CA GLY A 205 13.97 -44.68 -52.91
C GLY A 205 14.13 -43.43 -53.78
N LEU A 206 14.29 -42.25 -53.16
CA LEU A 206 14.57 -41.00 -53.88
C LEU A 206 15.94 -41.02 -54.56
N ARG A 207 16.97 -41.60 -53.93
CA ARG A 207 18.31 -41.79 -54.52
C ARG A 207 18.25 -42.69 -55.75
N ARG A 208 17.57 -43.84 -55.69
CA ARG A 208 17.30 -44.71 -56.85
C ARG A 208 16.57 -43.96 -57.96
N ARG A 209 15.58 -43.14 -57.62
CA ARG A 209 14.81 -42.32 -58.57
C ARG A 209 15.65 -41.18 -59.18
N LYS A 210 16.60 -40.62 -58.42
CA LYS A 210 17.52 -39.56 -58.85
C LYS A 210 18.65 -40.11 -59.73
N GLU A 211 19.15 -41.32 -59.46
CA GLU A 211 20.05 -42.06 -60.37
C GLU A 211 19.34 -42.40 -61.70
N GLN A 212 18.08 -42.85 -61.65
CA GLN A 212 17.27 -43.06 -62.85
C GLN A 212 17.03 -41.76 -63.64
N ARG A 213 16.82 -40.63 -62.96
CA ARG A 213 16.63 -39.32 -63.58
C ARG A 213 17.93 -38.71 -64.12
N SER A 214 19.06 -38.99 -63.47
CA SER A 214 20.40 -38.63 -63.97
C SER A 214 20.79 -39.41 -65.23
N LYS A 215 20.27 -40.63 -65.41
CA LYS A 215 20.36 -41.40 -66.66
C LYS A 215 19.39 -40.93 -67.76
N LEU A 216 18.46 -40.01 -67.46
CA LEU A 216 17.43 -39.52 -68.38
C LEU A 216 17.62 -38.06 -68.83
N MET A 217 18.65 -37.36 -68.32
CA MET A 217 18.97 -35.97 -68.69
C MET A 217 20.39 -35.89 -69.26
N GLU A 218 20.60 -36.64 -70.32
CA GLU A 218 21.71 -36.47 -71.27
C GLU A 218 21.10 -36.49 -72.68
N ARG A 219 20.49 -35.37 -73.09
CA ARG A 219 20.31 -35.07 -74.52
C ARG A 219 20.08 -33.57 -74.78
N THR A 220 21.21 -32.95 -75.12
CA THR A 220 21.48 -31.95 -76.16
C THR A 220 20.88 -30.55 -76.08
N ASP A 221 21.82 -29.63 -75.86
CA ASP A 221 21.84 -28.17 -76.03
C ASP A 221 21.56 -27.71 -77.49
N GLU A 222 20.44 -28.11 -78.08
CA GLU A 222 20.11 -27.73 -79.47
C GLU A 222 18.86 -26.85 -79.62
N GLU A 223 18.04 -26.69 -78.57
CA GLU A 223 16.84 -25.82 -78.62
C GLU A 223 17.02 -24.45 -77.94
N LEU A 224 18.13 -24.24 -77.22
CA LEU A 224 18.41 -22.99 -76.48
C LEU A 224 18.97 -21.84 -77.35
N ALA A 225 19.20 -22.06 -78.64
CA ALA A 225 19.75 -21.05 -79.55
C ALA A 225 18.71 -20.37 -80.46
N ALA A 226 17.45 -20.80 -80.47
CA ALA A 226 16.48 -20.34 -81.47
C ALA A 226 15.41 -19.34 -80.98
N TYR A 227 15.35 -19.01 -79.68
CA TYR A 227 14.17 -18.29 -79.15
C TYR A 227 14.43 -16.88 -78.58
N SER A 228 15.68 -16.40 -78.57
CA SER A 228 16.01 -15.10 -77.97
C SER A 228 15.94 -13.89 -78.91
N ALA A 229 15.50 -14.01 -80.17
CA ALA A 229 15.37 -12.82 -81.03
C ALA A 229 14.45 -12.96 -82.25
N THR A 230 13.16 -13.26 -82.09
CA THR A 230 12.08 -12.81 -83.00
C THR A 230 10.77 -13.31 -82.38
N ILE A 231 9.86 -12.50 -81.85
CA ILE A 231 8.97 -11.64 -82.62
C ILE A 231 8.22 -10.78 -81.58
N ILE A 232 8.45 -9.46 -81.61
CA ILE A 232 7.36 -8.52 -81.37
C ILE A 232 6.45 -8.67 -82.57
N LYS A 233 5.28 -9.30 -82.39
CA LYS A 233 4.05 -9.01 -83.13
C LYS A 233 2.91 -9.98 -82.75
N HIS A 234 1.84 -9.35 -82.29
CA HIS A 234 0.45 -9.76 -82.33
C HIS A 234 -0.08 -10.74 -81.27
N LYS A 235 -0.79 -10.13 -80.31
CA LYS A 235 -2.23 -10.28 -80.02
C LYS A 235 -2.84 -11.70 -80.00
N GLY A 236 -3.56 -11.96 -78.90
CA GLY A 236 -4.73 -12.84 -78.82
C GLY A 236 -4.57 -13.89 -77.72
N ASN A 237 -5.09 -13.65 -76.52
CA ASN A 237 -6.36 -14.20 -76.00
C ASN A 237 -6.43 -15.74 -75.97
N GLU A 238 -6.28 -16.36 -74.79
CA GLU A 238 -7.38 -17.00 -74.05
C GLU A 238 -6.93 -17.56 -72.68
N GLU A 239 -7.85 -17.50 -71.71
CA GLU A 239 -7.64 -17.52 -70.26
C GLU A 239 -7.68 -18.91 -69.61
N ILE A 240 -6.82 -19.18 -68.61
CA ILE A 240 -7.15 -20.06 -67.47
C ILE A 240 -6.66 -19.39 -66.17
N LYS A 241 -7.62 -18.98 -65.33
CA LYS A 241 -7.45 -18.24 -64.07
C LYS A 241 -6.94 -19.13 -62.92
N VAL A 242 -5.83 -18.74 -62.30
CA VAL A 242 -5.51 -19.10 -60.91
C VAL A 242 -5.65 -17.82 -60.09
N LYS A 243 -6.61 -17.80 -59.15
CA LYS A 243 -6.91 -16.62 -58.32
C LYS A 243 -5.84 -16.45 -57.24
N VAL A 244 -5.18 -15.30 -57.23
CA VAL A 244 -4.29 -14.85 -56.14
C VAL A 244 -5.17 -14.25 -55.03
N PRO A 245 -5.01 -14.62 -53.74
CA PRO A 245 -5.80 -14.06 -52.66
C PRO A 245 -5.48 -12.58 -52.45
N ILE A 246 -6.51 -11.76 -52.30
CA ILE A 246 -6.40 -10.33 -52.04
C ILE A 246 -6.07 -10.15 -50.56
N SER A 247 -4.89 -9.61 -50.24
CA SER A 247 -4.56 -9.15 -48.89
C SER A 247 -4.45 -7.63 -48.89
N GLY A 248 -5.06 -6.97 -47.89
CA GLY A 248 -4.98 -5.51 -47.71
C GLY A 248 -6.07 -4.66 -48.39
N GLY A 249 -7.17 -5.25 -48.88
CA GLY A 249 -8.30 -4.48 -49.46
C GLY A 249 -9.29 -3.97 -48.41
N LEU A 250 -9.83 -2.76 -48.61
CA LEU A 250 -10.86 -2.14 -47.76
C LEU A 250 -12.09 -3.09 -47.65
N TRP A 251 -12.65 -3.26 -46.45
CA TRP A 251 -13.84 -4.09 -46.24
C TRP A 251 -15.09 -3.31 -46.65
N THR A 252 -15.86 -3.85 -47.60
CA THR A 252 -17.10 -3.24 -48.07
C THR A 252 -18.32 -3.80 -47.32
N ASP A 253 -19.44 -3.08 -47.35
CA ASP A 253 -20.68 -3.54 -46.69
C ASP A 253 -21.14 -4.90 -47.24
N ASP A 254 -20.93 -5.16 -48.53
CA ASP A 254 -21.22 -6.45 -49.17
C ASP A 254 -20.31 -7.58 -48.63
N ASP A 255 -19.02 -7.31 -48.41
CA ASP A 255 -18.08 -8.27 -47.80
C ASP A 255 -18.49 -8.64 -46.36
N LEU A 256 -18.99 -7.67 -45.59
CA LEU A 256 -19.43 -7.88 -44.20
C LEU A 256 -20.73 -8.69 -44.13
N VAL A 257 -21.65 -8.49 -45.08
CA VAL A 257 -22.87 -9.29 -45.21
C VAL A 257 -22.54 -10.73 -45.62
N GLU A 258 -21.61 -10.91 -46.55
CA GLU A 258 -21.13 -12.23 -46.95
C GLU A 258 -20.42 -12.96 -45.80
N LEU A 259 -19.56 -12.28 -45.05
CA LEU A 259 -18.91 -12.84 -43.86
C LEU A 259 -19.92 -13.29 -42.81
N THR A 260 -20.96 -12.49 -42.55
CA THR A 260 -22.04 -12.84 -41.62
C THR A 260 -22.79 -14.09 -42.08
N ARG A 261 -23.04 -14.22 -43.39
CA ARG A 261 -23.69 -15.39 -43.99
C ARG A 261 -22.84 -16.65 -43.86
N LEU A 262 -21.54 -16.58 -44.17
CA LEU A 262 -20.62 -17.71 -44.13
C LEU A 262 -20.34 -18.17 -42.69
N THR A 263 -20.25 -17.23 -41.75
CA THR A 263 -20.07 -17.50 -40.32
C THR A 263 -21.28 -18.23 -39.71
N LYS A 264 -22.49 -17.98 -40.21
CA LYS A 264 -23.71 -18.74 -39.85
C LYS A 264 -23.78 -20.11 -40.54
N LYS A 265 -23.29 -20.21 -41.78
CA LYS A 265 -23.26 -21.46 -42.56
C LYS A 265 -22.32 -22.50 -41.94
N TYR A 266 -21.19 -22.06 -41.37
CA TYR A 266 -20.24 -22.92 -40.67
C TYR A 266 -20.16 -22.51 -39.19
N PRO A 267 -20.94 -23.13 -38.28
CA PRO A 267 -20.96 -22.78 -36.85
C PRO A 267 -19.70 -23.28 -36.10
N GLY A 268 -19.51 -22.78 -34.87
CA GLY A 268 -18.38 -23.14 -34.01
C GLY A 268 -18.35 -24.64 -33.70
N GLY A 269 -17.23 -25.31 -34.01
CA GLY A 269 -17.07 -26.77 -33.94
C GLY A 269 -16.83 -27.45 -35.29
N THR A 270 -16.93 -26.72 -36.41
CA THR A 270 -16.55 -27.22 -37.74
C THR A 270 -15.02 -27.20 -37.90
N VAL A 271 -14.41 -28.33 -38.29
CA VAL A 271 -12.97 -28.44 -38.57
C VAL A 271 -12.62 -27.55 -39.77
N ASP A 272 -11.51 -26.83 -39.70
CA ASP A 272 -10.99 -25.91 -40.75
C ASP A 272 -11.98 -24.81 -41.20
N ARG A 273 -12.92 -24.46 -40.32
CA ARG A 273 -13.94 -23.41 -40.54
C ARG A 273 -13.38 -22.15 -41.19
N TRP A 274 -12.30 -21.61 -40.63
CA TRP A 274 -11.77 -20.32 -41.05
C TRP A 274 -11.03 -20.39 -42.38
N GLU A 275 -10.44 -21.55 -42.71
CA GLU A 275 -9.78 -21.80 -43.99
C GLU A 275 -10.82 -21.83 -45.13
N ILE A 276 -11.95 -22.51 -44.91
CA ILE A 276 -13.06 -22.57 -45.87
C ILE A 276 -13.68 -21.19 -46.11
N ILE A 277 -13.92 -20.41 -45.03
CA ILE A 277 -14.51 -19.07 -45.15
C ILE A 277 -13.54 -18.14 -45.88
N ALA A 278 -12.26 -18.19 -45.55
CA ALA A 278 -11.22 -17.37 -46.17
C ALA A 278 -11.05 -17.69 -47.66
N GLU A 279 -11.01 -18.97 -48.02
CA GLU A 279 -10.98 -19.41 -49.42
C GLU A 279 -12.24 -18.95 -50.18
N THR A 280 -13.42 -19.07 -49.56
CA THR A 280 -14.69 -18.64 -50.17
C THR A 280 -14.73 -17.14 -50.42
N MET A 281 -14.19 -16.33 -49.50
CA MET A 281 -14.11 -14.87 -49.64
C MET A 281 -12.88 -14.41 -50.44
N GLY A 282 -11.96 -15.32 -50.80
CA GLY A 282 -10.71 -14.98 -51.49
C GLY A 282 -9.78 -14.07 -50.69
N ARG A 283 -9.90 -14.05 -49.35
CA ARG A 283 -9.11 -13.24 -48.41
C ARG A 283 -8.28 -14.14 -47.48
N ASN A 284 -7.32 -13.57 -46.76
CA ASN A 284 -6.48 -14.33 -45.84
C ASN A 284 -7.24 -14.75 -44.55
N VAL A 285 -6.93 -15.93 -44.01
CA VAL A 285 -7.60 -16.50 -42.82
C VAL A 285 -7.54 -15.55 -41.63
N SER A 286 -6.40 -14.89 -41.43
CA SER A 286 -6.20 -13.95 -40.32
C SER A 286 -7.05 -12.67 -40.44
N GLU A 287 -7.36 -12.19 -41.65
CA GLU A 287 -8.20 -10.99 -41.83
C GLU A 287 -9.67 -11.32 -41.58
N VAL A 288 -10.11 -12.50 -42.02
CA VAL A 288 -11.49 -12.97 -41.90
C VAL A 288 -11.86 -13.29 -40.44
N THR A 289 -10.96 -13.94 -39.68
CA THR A 289 -11.18 -14.24 -38.26
C THR A 289 -11.30 -12.96 -37.43
N PHE A 290 -10.43 -11.98 -37.69
CA PHE A 290 -10.43 -10.68 -37.02
C PHE A 290 -11.73 -9.91 -37.29
N MET A 291 -12.17 -9.84 -38.55
CA MET A 291 -13.38 -9.09 -38.89
C MET A 291 -14.66 -9.80 -38.41
N ALA A 292 -14.68 -11.13 -38.35
CA ALA A 292 -15.80 -11.90 -37.79
C ALA A 292 -15.93 -11.71 -36.28
N TYR A 293 -14.82 -11.55 -35.56
CA TYR A 293 -14.82 -11.19 -34.15
C TYR A 293 -15.40 -9.78 -33.95
N LYS A 294 -14.95 -8.81 -34.75
CA LYS A 294 -15.40 -7.41 -34.68
C LYS A 294 -16.89 -7.21 -34.97
N LEU A 295 -17.48 -8.03 -35.86
CA LEU A 295 -18.92 -8.05 -36.14
C LEU A 295 -19.77 -8.65 -35.00
N LYS A 296 -19.19 -9.49 -34.14
CA LYS A 296 -19.90 -10.13 -33.01
C LYS A 296 -20.14 -9.16 -31.84
N ASP A 297 -19.29 -8.14 -31.71
CA ASP A 297 -19.34 -7.12 -30.64
C ASP A 297 -20.29 -5.93 -30.94
N ASN A 298 -21.14 -6.00 -31.97
CA ASN A 298 -22.22 -5.03 -32.29
C ASN A 298 -21.77 -3.56 -32.47
N VAL A 299 -20.86 -3.27 -33.41
CA VAL A 299 -20.42 -1.88 -33.70
C VAL A 299 -20.70 -1.42 -35.15
N TYR A 300 -21.49 -2.13 -35.97
CA TYR A 300 -21.92 -1.61 -37.28
C TYR A 300 -23.41 -1.89 -37.56
N GLN A 301 -24.20 -0.84 -37.76
CA GLN A 301 -25.60 -0.91 -38.23
C GLN A 301 -25.65 -0.48 -39.70
N SER A 302 -26.15 -1.34 -40.58
CA SER A 302 -26.44 -0.98 -41.98
C SER A 302 -27.87 -0.41 -42.13
N PRO A 303 -28.12 0.56 -43.03
CA PRO A 303 -29.42 1.21 -43.16
C PRO A 303 -30.41 0.30 -43.90
N GLY A 304 -31.25 -0.42 -43.15
CA GLY A 304 -32.30 -1.28 -43.70
C GLY A 304 -33.11 -2.08 -42.69
N ASP A 305 -32.69 -2.15 -41.42
CA ASP A 305 -33.37 -2.97 -40.40
C ASP A 305 -34.45 -2.24 -39.57
N THR A 306 -34.86 -1.04 -39.98
CA THR A 306 -35.97 -0.31 -39.33
C THR A 306 -37.35 -0.98 -39.54
N GLU A 307 -37.52 -1.82 -40.57
CA GLU A 307 -38.80 -2.53 -40.81
C GLU A 307 -38.93 -3.85 -40.03
N LYS A 308 -37.81 -4.54 -39.73
CA LYS A 308 -37.82 -5.79 -38.95
C LYS A 308 -37.90 -5.56 -37.44
N LEU A 309 -37.48 -4.39 -36.95
CA LEU A 309 -37.63 -4.02 -35.54
C LEU A 309 -39.10 -3.75 -35.18
N VAL A 310 -39.87 -3.14 -36.09
CA VAL A 310 -41.30 -2.85 -35.90
C VAL A 310 -42.14 -4.14 -35.90
N GLU A 311 -41.75 -5.16 -36.66
CA GLU A 311 -42.45 -6.44 -36.67
C GLU A 311 -42.17 -7.31 -35.42
N ASN A 312 -40.96 -7.21 -34.85
CA ASN A 312 -40.60 -7.94 -33.63
C ASN A 312 -41.13 -7.28 -32.35
N ILE A 313 -41.21 -5.94 -32.31
CA ILE A 313 -41.87 -5.22 -31.21
C ILE A 313 -43.36 -5.57 -31.16
N ASN A 314 -44.03 -5.70 -32.32
CA ASN A 314 -45.44 -6.11 -32.38
C ASN A 314 -45.68 -7.59 -32.02
N LYS A 315 -44.70 -8.48 -32.24
CA LYS A 315 -44.76 -9.91 -31.83
C LYS A 315 -44.49 -10.12 -30.33
N GLU A 316 -43.71 -9.26 -29.68
CA GLU A 316 -43.53 -9.32 -28.21
C GLU A 316 -44.68 -8.65 -27.43
N ILE A 317 -45.33 -7.62 -28.00
CA ILE A 317 -46.54 -7.02 -27.42
C ILE A 317 -47.73 -8.02 -27.43
N THR A 318 -47.77 -8.95 -28.38
CA THR A 318 -48.85 -9.95 -28.51
C THR A 318 -48.65 -11.26 -27.75
N LYS A 319 -47.47 -11.51 -27.14
CA LYS A 319 -47.19 -12.71 -26.32
C LYS A 319 -47.29 -12.53 -24.80
N LYS A 320 -47.47 -11.30 -24.29
CA LYS A 320 -47.75 -11.05 -22.86
C LYS A 320 -49.22 -10.75 -22.54
N ILE A 321 -50.16 -11.23 -23.37
CA ILE A 321 -51.60 -11.18 -23.13
C ILE A 321 -52.18 -12.59 -23.36
N LYS A 322 -52.86 -13.13 -22.34
CA LYS A 322 -53.35 -14.53 -22.12
C LYS A 322 -52.28 -15.41 -21.46
N THR A 323 -52.25 -15.62 -20.15
CA THR A 323 -53.33 -15.94 -19.19
C THR A 323 -52.95 -15.37 -17.82
N ARG A 324 -53.75 -14.53 -17.14
CA ARG A 324 -54.83 -14.98 -16.24
C ARG A 324 -55.58 -13.74 -15.69
N SER A 325 -56.81 -13.52 -16.16
CA SER A 325 -57.94 -12.93 -15.41
C SER A 325 -58.51 -14.05 -14.50
N THR A 326 -59.03 -13.90 -13.29
CA THR A 326 -59.58 -12.84 -12.41
C THR A 326 -59.50 -13.46 -10.98
N ASP A 327 -59.34 -12.74 -9.85
CA ASP A 327 -60.30 -11.79 -9.27
C ASP A 327 -59.71 -10.90 -8.16
N VAL A 328 -60.10 -9.62 -8.21
CA VAL A 328 -60.26 -8.58 -7.16
C VAL A 328 -59.05 -8.16 -6.30
N SER A 329 -58.25 -7.22 -6.81
CA SER A 329 -58.23 -5.81 -6.34
C SER A 329 -57.31 -4.97 -7.24
N SER A 330 -57.85 -4.59 -8.41
CA SER A 330 -57.47 -3.41 -9.17
C SER A 330 -57.80 -2.17 -8.32
N SER A 331 -57.00 -1.09 -8.31
CA SER A 331 -57.22 0.03 -9.24
C SER A 331 -56.16 1.12 -9.03
N ALA A 332 -55.05 1.12 -9.77
CA ALA A 332 -54.19 2.32 -9.84
C ALA A 332 -53.32 2.44 -11.10
N GLU A 333 -52.92 1.34 -11.75
CA GLU A 333 -51.95 1.42 -12.85
C GLU A 333 -52.53 1.46 -14.28
N LYS A 334 -53.85 1.33 -14.48
CA LYS A 334 -54.49 1.34 -15.81
C LYS A 334 -55.35 2.57 -16.15
N GLY A 335 -55.24 3.66 -15.40
CA GLY A 335 -56.23 4.76 -15.45
C GLY A 335 -55.72 6.16 -15.78
N TRP A 336 -54.44 6.36 -16.11
CA TRP A 336 -53.89 7.70 -16.36
C TRP A 336 -53.66 7.92 -17.86
N THR A 337 -54.45 8.82 -18.44
CA THR A 337 -54.24 9.27 -19.82
C THR A 337 -53.09 10.28 -19.88
N GLN A 338 -52.47 10.43 -21.05
CA GLN A 338 -51.37 11.38 -21.26
C GLN A 338 -51.81 12.84 -21.02
N GLN A 339 -53.08 13.14 -21.26
CA GLN A 339 -53.67 14.45 -20.92
C GLN A 339 -53.79 14.66 -19.41
N GLN A 340 -54.23 13.66 -18.65
CA GLN A 340 -54.30 13.74 -17.18
C GLN A 340 -52.91 13.82 -16.53
N GLN A 341 -51.92 13.13 -17.10
CA GLN A 341 -50.53 13.19 -16.64
C GLN A 341 -49.93 14.59 -16.85
N LYS A 342 -50.13 15.19 -18.03
CA LYS A 342 -49.70 16.56 -18.33
C LYS A 342 -50.42 17.60 -17.46
N ALA A 343 -51.70 17.39 -17.17
CA ALA A 343 -52.47 18.23 -16.25
C ALA A 343 -51.93 18.15 -14.81
N LEU A 344 -51.54 16.96 -14.35
CA LEU A 344 -50.95 16.75 -13.02
C LEU A 344 -49.59 17.44 -12.88
N GLU A 345 -48.72 17.33 -13.89
CA GLU A 345 -47.40 17.98 -13.92
C GLU A 345 -47.53 19.51 -13.87
N ASN A 346 -48.42 20.08 -14.69
CA ASN A 346 -48.72 21.51 -14.68
C ASN A 346 -49.30 21.97 -13.33
N ALA A 347 -50.18 21.18 -12.71
CA ALA A 347 -50.77 21.50 -11.41
C ALA A 347 -49.75 21.42 -10.27
N ILE A 348 -48.81 20.46 -10.30
CA ILE A 348 -47.73 20.34 -9.32
C ILE A 348 -46.77 21.54 -9.39
N GLN A 349 -46.47 22.01 -10.60
CA GLN A 349 -45.61 23.18 -10.81
C GLN A 349 -46.31 24.48 -10.38
N LYS A 350 -47.63 24.58 -10.64
CA LYS A 350 -48.45 25.72 -10.25
C LYS A 350 -48.69 25.83 -8.74
N TYR A 351 -48.70 24.70 -8.02
CA TYR A 351 -48.92 24.65 -6.58
C TYR A 351 -47.73 23.97 -5.85
N PRO A 352 -46.62 24.70 -5.59
CA PRO A 352 -45.42 24.17 -4.93
C PRO A 352 -45.60 23.91 -3.42
N LYS A 353 -44.64 23.19 -2.82
CA LYS A 353 -44.75 22.60 -1.47
C LYS A 353 -44.71 23.61 -0.31
N ARG A 354 -44.34 24.88 -0.54
CA ARG A 354 -44.29 25.91 0.51
C ARG A 354 -45.60 26.69 0.57
N GLY A 355 -46.50 26.30 1.49
CA GLY A 355 -47.47 27.24 2.08
C GLY A 355 -48.97 27.05 1.81
N ASN A 356 -49.50 25.83 1.64
CA ASN A 356 -50.97 25.63 1.62
C ASN A 356 -51.37 24.25 2.18
N GLU A 357 -52.19 24.22 3.24
CA GLU A 357 -52.73 22.97 3.83
C GLU A 357 -53.70 22.22 2.86
N ASP A 358 -54.18 22.90 1.82
CA ASP A 358 -55.12 22.35 0.82
C ASP A 358 -54.55 22.11 -0.59
N ARG A 359 -53.22 22.00 -0.70
CA ARG A 359 -52.50 21.81 -1.98
C ARG A 359 -53.10 20.70 -2.84
N TRP A 360 -53.32 19.53 -2.27
CA TRP A 360 -53.74 18.35 -3.03
C TRP A 360 -55.20 18.42 -3.49
N SER A 361 -56.05 19.17 -2.77
CA SER A 361 -57.42 19.46 -3.21
C SER A 361 -57.40 20.33 -4.49
N LYS A 362 -56.52 21.33 -4.54
CA LYS A 362 -56.34 22.21 -5.72
C LYS A 362 -55.70 21.48 -6.92
N ILE A 363 -54.77 20.57 -6.65
CA ILE A 363 -54.16 19.73 -7.70
C ILE A 363 -55.19 18.77 -8.29
N ALA A 364 -56.01 18.11 -7.46
CA ALA A 364 -57.06 17.21 -7.94
C ALA A 364 -58.13 17.95 -8.76
N ALA A 365 -58.51 19.17 -8.37
CA ALA A 365 -59.45 19.99 -9.14
C ALA A 365 -58.94 20.35 -10.56
N ALA A 366 -57.62 20.38 -10.75
CA ALA A 366 -56.99 20.68 -12.04
C ALA A 366 -56.73 19.42 -12.90
N VAL A 367 -56.99 18.21 -12.38
CA VAL A 367 -56.79 16.93 -13.09
C VAL A 367 -58.15 16.28 -13.34
N PRO A 368 -58.68 16.31 -14.57
CA PRO A 368 -60.02 15.82 -14.87
C PRO A 368 -60.21 14.35 -14.51
N GLY A 369 -61.19 14.05 -13.66
CA GLY A 369 -61.60 12.68 -13.31
C GLY A 369 -60.63 11.92 -12.39
N LYS A 370 -59.77 12.62 -11.64
CA LYS A 370 -58.87 12.01 -10.65
C LYS A 370 -59.04 12.60 -9.25
N THR A 371 -58.97 11.74 -8.24
CA THR A 371 -59.15 12.15 -6.84
C THR A 371 -57.83 12.65 -6.23
N ARG A 372 -57.95 13.31 -5.07
CA ARG A 372 -56.82 13.79 -4.26
C ARG A 372 -55.82 12.66 -3.95
N GLU A 373 -56.32 11.49 -3.58
CA GLU A 373 -55.51 10.33 -3.18
C GLU A 373 -54.79 9.72 -4.39
N GLU A 374 -55.46 9.63 -5.54
CA GLU A 374 -54.86 9.12 -6.78
C GLU A 374 -53.73 10.04 -7.28
N CYS A 375 -53.91 11.36 -7.19
CA CYS A 375 -52.87 12.32 -7.55
C CYS A 375 -51.65 12.25 -6.62
N GLN A 376 -51.86 12.02 -5.32
CA GLN A 376 -50.79 11.85 -4.33
C GLN A 376 -49.99 10.57 -4.55
N LEU A 377 -50.69 9.46 -4.81
CA LEU A 377 -50.06 8.16 -5.06
C LEU A 377 -49.21 8.22 -6.34
N ARG A 378 -49.75 8.85 -7.40
CA ARG A 378 -49.03 9.04 -8.66
C ARG A 378 -47.79 9.93 -8.50
N TYR A 379 -47.88 10.99 -7.69
CA TYR A 379 -46.73 11.85 -7.38
C TYR A 379 -45.63 11.11 -6.61
N LYS A 380 -45.96 10.30 -5.60
CA LYS A 380 -44.97 9.51 -4.85
C LYS A 380 -44.19 8.56 -5.76
N TYR A 381 -44.90 7.88 -6.67
CA TYR A 381 -44.31 7.01 -7.67
C TYR A 381 -43.33 7.75 -8.60
N LEU A 382 -43.66 8.96 -9.05
CA LEU A 382 -42.77 9.78 -9.89
C LEU A 382 -41.51 10.22 -9.12
N VAL A 383 -41.61 10.53 -7.82
CA VAL A 383 -40.45 10.89 -7.00
C VAL A 383 -39.50 9.69 -6.81
N GLU A 384 -40.02 8.48 -6.65
CA GLU A 384 -39.20 7.27 -6.56
C GLU A 384 -38.48 6.96 -7.89
N LEU A 385 -39.15 7.16 -9.02
CA LEU A 385 -38.53 7.02 -10.35
C LEU A 385 -37.40 8.04 -10.56
N VAL A 386 -37.59 9.30 -10.17
CA VAL A 386 -36.55 10.33 -10.29
C VAL A 386 -35.38 10.06 -9.35
N LYS A 387 -35.62 9.52 -8.14
CA LYS A 387 -34.54 9.07 -7.25
C LYS A 387 -33.72 7.95 -7.87
N LYS A 388 -34.38 6.93 -8.43
CA LYS A 388 -33.68 5.85 -9.14
C LYS A 388 -32.89 6.33 -10.34
N GLN A 389 -33.45 7.24 -11.15
CA GLN A 389 -32.71 7.86 -12.25
C GLN A 389 -31.54 8.71 -11.78
N LYS A 390 -31.64 9.36 -10.61
CA LYS A 390 -30.54 10.13 -10.04
C LYS A 390 -29.45 9.21 -9.49
N GLU A 391 -29.82 8.10 -8.86
CA GLU A 391 -28.87 7.05 -8.43
C GLU A 391 -28.19 6.39 -9.64
N GLU A 392 -28.90 6.18 -10.75
CA GLU A 392 -28.36 5.68 -12.03
C GLU A 392 -27.51 6.73 -12.78
N ASN A 393 -27.74 8.03 -12.57
CA ASN A 393 -26.94 9.11 -13.15
C ASN A 393 -25.71 9.45 -12.29
N ASP A 394 -25.83 9.39 -10.95
CA ASP A 394 -24.72 9.56 -10.01
C ASP A 394 -23.71 8.40 -10.15
N SER A 395 -24.18 7.20 -10.56
CA SER A 395 -23.32 6.06 -10.92
C SER A 395 -22.71 6.15 -12.33
N LYS A 396 -23.20 7.04 -13.20
CA LYS A 396 -22.64 7.34 -14.53
C LYS A 396 -21.84 8.65 -14.59
N GLN A 397 -21.88 9.48 -13.56
CA GLN A 397 -21.07 10.70 -13.41
C GLN A 397 -19.78 10.47 -12.59
N GLN A 398 -19.44 9.22 -12.27
CA GLN A 398 -18.13 8.79 -11.76
C GLN A 398 -17.14 8.43 -12.88
N GLU A 399 -17.50 8.59 -14.16
CA GLU A 399 -16.65 8.24 -15.31
C GLU A 399 -15.82 9.40 -15.93
N PRO A 400 -16.16 10.71 -15.84
CA PRO A 400 -15.33 11.73 -16.51
C PRO A 400 -14.19 12.33 -15.65
N GLU A 401 -14.01 11.91 -14.39
CA GLU A 401 -12.80 12.26 -13.59
C GLU A 401 -11.78 11.10 -13.50
N LYS A 402 -12.13 9.91 -14.00
CA LYS A 402 -11.21 8.77 -14.12
C LYS A 402 -10.34 8.82 -15.37
N GLU A 403 -10.78 9.49 -16.44
CA GLU A 403 -10.00 9.61 -17.68
C GLU A 403 -8.78 10.54 -17.55
N GLN A 404 -8.69 11.40 -16.52
CA GLN A 404 -7.47 12.16 -16.23
C GLN A 404 -6.52 11.46 -15.24
N GLU A 405 -6.97 10.42 -14.55
CA GLU A 405 -6.13 9.55 -13.72
C GLU A 405 -5.65 8.31 -14.50
N GLU A 406 -6.41 7.79 -15.46
CA GLU A 406 -6.01 6.66 -16.32
C GLU A 406 -5.10 7.06 -17.49
N GLU A 407 -5.20 8.27 -18.06
CA GLU A 407 -4.26 8.76 -19.08
C GLU A 407 -2.87 9.10 -18.48
N VAL A 408 -2.78 9.16 -17.14
CA VAL A 408 -1.54 9.34 -16.36
C VAL A 408 -0.86 7.98 -16.07
N GLU A 409 -1.63 6.90 -15.91
CA GLU A 409 -1.07 5.54 -15.80
C GLU A 409 -0.57 5.01 -17.15
N THR A 410 -1.27 5.26 -18.26
CA THR A 410 -0.86 4.69 -19.57
C THR A 410 0.32 5.42 -20.22
N LYS A 411 0.53 6.72 -19.98
CA LYS A 411 1.70 7.45 -20.52
C LYS A 411 3.01 7.12 -19.80
N VAL A 412 2.94 6.68 -18.54
CA VAL A 412 4.10 6.17 -17.80
C VAL A 412 4.46 4.75 -18.26
N GLU A 413 3.47 3.96 -18.70
CA GLU A 413 3.69 2.61 -19.24
C GLU A 413 4.28 2.61 -20.67
N GLU A 414 3.94 3.55 -21.55
CA GLU A 414 4.40 3.48 -22.95
C GLU A 414 5.82 4.02 -23.21
N GLU A 415 6.40 4.86 -22.35
CA GLU A 415 7.78 5.39 -22.56
C GLU A 415 8.89 4.60 -21.84
N ILE A 416 8.57 3.60 -21.01
CA ILE A 416 9.56 2.83 -20.22
C ILE A 416 9.67 1.36 -20.69
N VAL A 417 8.84 0.90 -21.63
CA VAL A 417 8.76 -0.53 -22.02
C VAL A 417 9.72 -0.94 -23.16
N GLU A 418 10.47 -0.01 -23.78
CA GLU A 418 11.39 -0.39 -24.88
C GLU A 418 12.79 -0.87 -24.46
N ASP A 419 13.16 -0.88 -23.18
CA ASP A 419 14.38 -1.53 -22.69
C ASP A 419 14.09 -2.41 -21.47
N GLN A 420 13.32 -3.48 -21.67
CA GLN A 420 13.21 -4.57 -20.69
C GLN A 420 14.38 -5.55 -20.83
N GLU A 421 15.55 -5.16 -20.32
CA GLU A 421 16.38 -6.10 -19.56
C GLU A 421 15.83 -6.14 -18.12
N GLU A 422 15.85 -7.30 -17.46
CA GLU A 422 15.57 -7.42 -16.03
C GLU A 422 16.44 -6.40 -15.27
N VAL A 423 15.87 -5.25 -14.89
CA VAL A 423 16.52 -4.33 -13.96
C VAL A 423 16.35 -4.95 -12.57
N GLU A 424 17.20 -5.93 -12.27
CA GLU A 424 17.73 -6.08 -10.91
C GLU A 424 18.04 -4.65 -10.45
N VAL A 425 17.42 -4.16 -9.36
CA VAL A 425 17.83 -2.88 -8.76
C VAL A 425 19.34 -2.96 -8.66
N PRO A 426 20.12 -2.24 -9.49
CA PRO A 426 21.53 -2.51 -9.55
C PRO A 426 22.02 -2.21 -8.15
N GLN A 427 22.59 -3.22 -7.48
CA GLN A 427 23.28 -3.00 -6.21
C GLN A 427 24.38 -2.01 -6.53
N GLN A 428 24.07 -0.73 -6.33
CA GLN A 428 24.91 0.32 -6.79
C GLN A 428 26.12 0.25 -5.90
N LYS A 429 27.24 -0.17 -6.49
CA LYS A 429 28.56 -0.10 -5.88
C LYS A 429 28.66 1.25 -5.20
N ALA A 430 29.10 1.25 -3.95
CA ALA A 430 29.29 2.44 -3.14
C ALA A 430 30.44 3.33 -3.68
N GLU A 431 30.43 3.68 -4.97
CA GLU A 431 31.51 4.37 -5.69
C GLU A 431 31.85 5.72 -5.07
N SER A 432 30.83 6.48 -4.65
CA SER A 432 31.05 7.76 -3.96
C SER A 432 31.70 7.58 -2.59
N LEU A 433 31.28 6.57 -1.81
CA LEU A 433 31.91 6.27 -0.51
C LEU A 433 33.35 5.76 -0.70
N LYS A 434 33.62 4.99 -1.76
CA LYS A 434 34.96 4.49 -2.13
C LYS A 434 35.95 5.63 -2.45
N GLN A 435 35.47 6.84 -2.80
CA GLN A 435 36.33 8.02 -2.96
C GLN A 435 36.77 8.66 -1.63
N TYR A 436 36.00 8.46 -0.55
CA TYR A 436 36.33 8.98 0.77
C TYR A 436 37.21 8.00 1.55
N THR A 437 36.81 6.72 1.61
CA THR A 437 37.56 5.69 2.32
C THR A 437 37.39 4.32 1.68
N ASN A 438 38.25 3.37 2.04
CA ASN A 438 38.20 2.00 1.55
C ASN A 438 36.98 1.28 2.13
N VAL A 439 35.87 1.30 1.40
CA VAL A 439 34.65 0.55 1.73
C VAL A 439 34.40 -0.56 0.73
N ILE A 440 33.82 -1.65 1.21
CA ILE A 440 33.34 -2.76 0.39
C ILE A 440 31.94 -3.13 0.88
N ASP A 441 31.13 -3.63 -0.03
CA ASP A 441 29.79 -4.11 0.34
C ASP A 441 29.88 -5.45 1.08
N MET A 442 28.85 -5.78 1.85
CA MET A 442 28.82 -7.04 2.64
C MET A 442 28.96 -8.29 1.77
N TRP A 443 28.36 -8.29 0.57
CA TRP A 443 28.50 -9.40 -0.38
C TRP A 443 29.90 -9.49 -0.98
N GLU A 444 30.54 -8.35 -1.32
CA GLU A 444 31.95 -8.30 -1.76
C GLU A 444 32.85 -8.86 -0.66
N PHE A 445 32.58 -8.49 0.60
CA PHE A 445 33.27 -9.02 1.76
C PHE A 445 33.13 -10.56 1.86
N PHE A 446 31.90 -11.09 1.76
CA PHE A 446 31.67 -12.54 1.76
C PHE A 446 32.41 -13.25 0.63
N GLU A 447 32.38 -12.71 -0.59
CA GLU A 447 33.12 -13.26 -1.71
C GLU A 447 34.63 -13.28 -1.48
N ILE A 448 35.20 -12.19 -0.97
CA ILE A 448 36.63 -12.07 -0.68
C ILE A 448 37.03 -13.11 0.38
N ILE A 449 36.25 -13.25 1.44
CA ILE A 449 36.52 -14.23 2.50
C ILE A 449 36.36 -15.66 1.96
N HIS A 450 35.32 -15.93 1.18
CA HIS A 450 35.10 -17.25 0.57
C HIS A 450 36.25 -17.64 -0.36
N LYS A 451 36.68 -16.74 -1.26
CA LYS A 451 37.81 -16.95 -2.18
C LYS A 451 39.14 -17.18 -1.44
N LYS A 452 39.36 -16.50 -0.30
CA LYS A 452 40.60 -16.63 0.48
C LYS A 452 40.63 -17.85 1.40
N THR A 453 39.51 -18.21 2.02
CA THR A 453 39.46 -19.26 3.05
C THR A 453 38.92 -20.60 2.54
N GLY A 454 38.19 -20.59 1.42
CA GLY A 454 37.47 -21.75 0.90
C GLY A 454 36.26 -22.16 1.75
N ARG A 455 35.89 -21.37 2.77
CA ARG A 455 34.80 -21.68 3.70
C ARG A 455 33.53 -20.92 3.31
N PRO A 456 32.33 -21.51 3.47
CA PRO A 456 31.06 -20.85 3.18
C PRO A 456 30.58 -19.91 4.32
N PHE A 457 31.32 -19.84 5.43
CA PHE A 457 31.01 -19.02 6.59
C PHE A 457 32.15 -18.05 6.91
N VAL A 458 31.80 -16.94 7.55
CA VAL A 458 32.76 -15.93 8.02
C VAL A 458 33.02 -16.14 9.50
N GLU A 459 34.30 -16.23 9.86
CA GLU A 459 34.76 -16.31 11.24
C GLU A 459 35.38 -14.95 11.60
N ILE A 460 34.68 -14.16 12.41
CA ILE A 460 35.16 -12.89 12.98
C ILE A 460 36.18 -13.21 14.07
N ASP A 461 37.37 -12.62 13.99
CA ASP A 461 38.45 -12.89 14.94
C ASP A 461 38.17 -12.27 16.31
N GLU A 462 37.72 -11.02 16.32
CA GLU A 462 37.51 -10.23 17.54
C GLU A 462 36.23 -9.41 17.41
N VAL A 463 35.36 -9.52 18.43
CA VAL A 463 34.16 -8.68 18.57
C VAL A 463 34.32 -7.82 19.81
N TYR A 464 34.36 -6.51 19.63
CA TYR A 464 34.36 -5.54 20.71
C TYR A 464 32.95 -5.00 20.91
N LYS A 465 32.33 -5.29 22.05
CA LYS A 465 31.01 -4.77 22.41
C LYS A 465 31.17 -3.52 23.26
N LEU A 466 30.83 -2.37 22.69
CA LEU A 466 30.94 -1.10 23.39
C LEU A 466 29.74 -0.90 24.32
N GLN A 467 30.01 -0.39 25.52
CA GLN A 467 29.03 -0.10 26.56
C GLN A 467 29.38 1.23 27.22
N HIS A 468 28.40 1.91 27.80
CA HIS A 468 28.68 3.16 28.53
C HIS A 468 29.25 2.86 29.92
N PHE A 469 30.12 3.75 30.40
CA PHE A 469 30.49 3.80 31.82
C PHE A 469 29.26 4.18 32.67
N ASP A 470 29.14 3.58 33.86
CA ASP A 470 28.08 3.94 34.83
C ASP A 470 28.14 5.44 35.20
N ALA A 471 29.34 5.99 35.28
CA ALA A 471 29.60 7.41 35.51
C ALA A 471 30.37 8.02 34.33
N MET A 472 29.65 8.64 33.40
CA MET A 472 30.24 9.28 32.21
C MET A 472 30.94 10.62 32.52
N PHE A 473 30.62 11.26 33.65
CA PHE A 473 31.18 12.57 34.01
C PHE A 473 31.84 12.48 35.37
N GLU A 474 33.16 12.29 35.38
CA GLU A 474 33.94 12.30 36.61
C GLU A 474 34.26 13.76 36.97
N SER A 475 33.70 14.23 38.09
CA SER A 475 33.82 15.64 38.52
C SER A 475 33.31 16.66 37.48
N GLY A 476 32.35 16.27 36.64
CA GLY A 476 31.80 17.11 35.57
C GLY A 476 32.66 17.20 34.31
N VAL A 477 33.76 16.45 34.22
CA VAL A 477 34.65 16.41 33.06
C VAL A 477 34.37 15.15 32.25
N PHE A 478 34.23 15.32 30.93
CA PHE A 478 34.16 14.22 29.97
C PHE A 478 35.59 13.90 29.52
N ILE A 479 36.03 12.65 29.69
CA ILE A 479 37.38 12.20 29.36
C ILE A 479 37.28 11.00 28.43
N ASP A 480 38.05 11.03 27.34
CA ASP A 480 38.20 9.91 26.42
C ASP A 480 38.93 8.76 27.11
N LYS A 481 38.25 7.63 27.32
CA LYS A 481 38.75 6.43 27.99
C LYS A 481 38.00 5.18 27.55
N PHE A 482 38.67 4.04 27.70
CA PHE A 482 38.05 2.73 27.57
C PHE A 482 38.65 1.76 28.59
N GLU A 483 37.85 0.80 29.05
CA GLU A 483 38.30 -0.27 29.95
C GLU A 483 37.57 -1.59 29.62
N GLU A 484 38.27 -2.71 29.79
CA GLU A 484 37.67 -4.04 29.62
C GLU A 484 36.77 -4.37 30.82
N THR A 485 35.56 -4.88 30.51
CA THR A 485 34.56 -5.27 31.51
C THR A 485 34.03 -6.66 31.22
N VAL A 486 33.35 -7.24 32.22
CA VAL A 486 32.73 -8.56 32.09
C VAL A 486 31.45 -8.43 31.27
N CYS A 487 31.37 -9.16 30.16
CA CYS A 487 30.15 -9.22 29.35
C CYS A 487 28.95 -9.76 30.14
N SER A 488 27.78 -9.17 29.91
CA SER A 488 26.51 -9.65 30.47
C SER A 488 26.11 -10.99 29.85
N ARG A 489 25.31 -11.80 30.56
CA ARG A 489 24.82 -13.08 30.00
C ARG A 489 24.04 -12.88 28.69
N ASN A 490 23.26 -11.81 28.58
CA ASN A 490 22.52 -11.47 27.37
C ASN A 490 23.45 -11.14 26.19
N ASP A 491 24.70 -10.76 26.44
CA ASP A 491 25.67 -10.46 25.39
C ASP A 491 26.16 -11.74 24.68
N TYR A 492 25.87 -12.93 25.19
CA TYR A 492 26.24 -14.19 24.54
C TYR A 492 25.09 -14.89 23.80
N ASP A 493 23.84 -14.44 24.01
CA ASP A 493 22.64 -15.20 23.58
C ASP A 493 22.12 -14.81 22.17
N ASN A 494 22.66 -13.77 21.52
CA ASN A 494 22.19 -13.29 20.21
C ASN A 494 23.35 -13.13 19.20
N ASN A 495 23.86 -14.24 18.66
CA ASN A 495 24.97 -14.23 17.69
C ASN A 495 24.49 -14.20 16.22
N HIS A 496 23.36 -13.55 15.96
CA HIS A 496 22.93 -13.24 14.60
C HIS A 496 23.44 -11.86 14.23
N TYR A 497 24.60 -11.81 13.58
CA TYR A 497 25.17 -10.55 13.10
C TYR A 497 24.52 -10.16 11.79
N PHE A 498 23.88 -8.98 11.77
CA PHE A 498 23.24 -8.42 10.58
C PHE A 498 22.21 -9.37 9.93
N GLU A 499 21.55 -10.20 10.75
CA GLU A 499 20.60 -11.25 10.31
C GLU A 499 21.22 -12.41 9.51
N TYR A 500 22.54 -12.49 9.43
CA TYR A 500 23.25 -13.61 8.81
C TYR A 500 23.54 -14.72 9.82
N TYR A 501 23.21 -15.96 9.43
CA TYR A 501 23.50 -17.18 10.21
C TYR A 501 24.88 -17.76 9.95
N ASN A 502 25.55 -17.33 8.88
CA ASN A 502 26.86 -17.83 8.46
C ASN A 502 28.03 -16.99 9.01
N ILE A 503 27.77 -16.12 9.99
CA ILE A 503 28.79 -15.35 10.69
C ILE A 503 28.96 -15.94 12.09
N THR A 504 30.18 -16.32 12.42
CA THR A 504 30.58 -16.81 13.74
C THR A 504 31.72 -15.98 14.28
N GLU A 505 31.89 -15.91 15.58
CA GLU A 505 32.94 -15.16 16.25
C GLU A 505 33.85 -16.05 17.10
N ASN A 506 35.14 -15.70 17.18
CA ASN A 506 36.12 -16.42 17.99
C ASN A 506 36.24 -15.89 19.41
N ARG A 507 36.24 -14.56 19.55
CA ARG A 507 36.44 -13.89 20.84
C ARG A 507 35.54 -12.68 20.95
N ILE A 508 34.85 -12.57 22.08
CA ILE A 508 34.06 -11.41 22.45
C ILE A 508 34.76 -10.71 23.63
N THR A 509 34.92 -9.40 23.52
CA THR A 509 35.42 -8.53 24.58
C THR A 509 34.45 -7.38 24.78
N CYS A 510 33.96 -7.19 26.00
CA CYS A 510 33.10 -6.07 26.34
C CYS A 510 33.94 -4.92 26.88
N LEU A 511 33.70 -3.72 26.37
CA LEU A 511 34.44 -2.52 26.71
C LEU A 511 33.48 -1.45 27.19
N ASN A 512 33.71 -0.94 28.41
CA ASN A 512 33.19 0.37 28.75
C ASN A 512 33.96 1.38 27.91
N PHE A 513 33.24 2.15 27.10
CA PHE A 513 33.80 3.08 26.13
C PHE A 513 33.16 4.45 26.30
N GLN A 514 34.00 5.47 26.31
CA GLN A 514 33.59 6.86 26.33
C GLN A 514 34.65 7.64 25.56
N GLY A 515 34.28 8.23 24.43
CA GLY A 515 35.19 9.06 23.68
C GLY A 515 34.84 9.17 22.21
N SER A 516 35.78 9.75 21.48
CA SER A 516 35.72 9.99 20.05
C SER A 516 36.00 8.72 19.23
N ALA A 517 35.65 8.72 17.94
CA ALA A 517 35.81 7.59 17.03
C ALA A 517 37.30 7.20 16.84
N SER A 518 38.20 8.18 16.85
CA SER A 518 39.64 7.97 16.82
C SER A 518 40.15 7.10 17.99
N LEU A 519 39.48 7.12 19.14
CA LEU A 519 39.84 6.28 20.28
C LEU A 519 39.65 4.77 19.99
N LEU A 520 38.81 4.41 19.01
CA LEU A 520 38.66 3.02 18.57
C LEU A 520 39.94 2.48 17.92
N GLN A 521 40.76 3.32 17.31
CA GLN A 521 42.08 2.91 16.82
C GLN A 521 42.97 2.45 17.99
N ASN A 522 42.96 3.19 19.10
CA ASN A 522 43.72 2.82 20.30
C ASN A 522 43.24 1.48 20.88
N VAL A 523 41.94 1.18 20.79
CA VAL A 523 41.40 -0.14 21.17
C VAL A 523 42.00 -1.23 20.29
N LEU A 524 42.01 -1.04 18.97
CA LEU A 524 42.58 -2.01 18.02
C LEU A 524 44.06 -2.29 18.25
N GLU A 525 44.83 -1.27 18.63
CA GLU A 525 46.26 -1.35 18.95
C GLU A 525 46.54 -1.97 20.33
N THR A 526 45.72 -1.63 21.34
CA THR A 526 45.91 -2.09 22.72
C THR A 526 45.63 -3.57 22.88
N TYR A 527 44.54 -4.05 22.28
CA TYR A 527 44.10 -5.44 22.38
C TYR A 527 44.61 -6.31 21.22
N GLU A 528 45.54 -5.80 20.42
CA GLU A 528 46.14 -6.52 19.30
C GLU A 528 46.82 -7.82 19.75
N ASP A 529 46.27 -8.97 19.35
CA ASP A 529 46.93 -10.27 19.59
C ASP A 529 48.07 -10.50 18.58
N LYS A 530 49.27 -10.06 18.96
CA LYS A 530 50.51 -10.24 18.19
C LYS A 530 50.87 -11.71 17.92
N LYS A 531 50.32 -12.68 18.66
CA LYS A 531 50.53 -14.11 18.38
C LYS A 531 49.58 -14.60 17.30
N LEU A 532 48.31 -14.17 17.31
CA LEU A 532 47.32 -14.48 16.28
C LEU A 532 47.77 -13.96 14.91
N LEU A 533 48.28 -12.72 14.87
CA LEU A 533 48.76 -12.05 13.65
C LEU A 533 50.04 -12.66 13.04
N LYS A 534 50.84 -13.40 13.82
CA LYS A 534 52.00 -14.12 13.27
C LYS A 534 51.61 -15.30 12.38
N HIS A 535 50.43 -15.88 12.61
CA HIS A 535 49.98 -17.09 11.92
C HIS A 535 48.78 -16.85 10.99
N LYS A 536 47.97 -15.80 11.24
CA LYS A 536 46.90 -15.37 10.33
C LYS A 536 47.36 -14.23 9.43
N LYS A 537 47.07 -14.35 8.12
CA LYS A 537 47.34 -13.29 7.12
C LYS A 537 46.31 -12.15 7.13
N GLN A 538 45.21 -12.31 7.86
CA GLN A 538 44.10 -11.34 7.91
C GLN A 538 43.51 -11.30 9.33
N ARG A 539 43.10 -10.11 9.76
CA ARG A 539 42.42 -9.84 11.04
C ARG A 539 41.05 -9.23 10.72
N ILE A 540 39.98 -9.86 11.19
CA ILE A 540 38.59 -9.41 11.01
C ILE A 540 38.06 -8.98 12.37
N VAL A 541 37.76 -7.69 12.52
CA VAL A 541 37.29 -7.10 13.77
C VAL A 541 35.89 -6.51 13.56
N LEU A 542 35.02 -6.70 14.54
CA LEU A 542 33.70 -6.08 14.60
C LEU A 542 33.55 -5.24 15.87
N PHE A 543 33.21 -3.97 15.72
CA PHE A 543 32.70 -3.14 16.81
C PHE A 543 31.18 -3.20 16.84
N ALA A 544 30.61 -3.77 17.91
CA ALA A 544 29.18 -3.71 18.18
C ALA A 544 28.87 -2.50 19.06
N HIS A 545 27.66 -1.96 18.92
CA HIS A 545 27.22 -0.72 19.59
C HIS A 545 28.08 0.49 19.23
N ALA A 546 28.42 0.63 17.95
CA ALA A 546 29.27 1.71 17.44
C ALA A 546 28.69 3.12 17.69
N GLU A 547 27.39 3.25 17.95
CA GLU A 547 26.74 4.48 18.41
C GLU A 547 27.27 5.03 19.74
N THR A 548 27.97 4.18 20.51
CA THR A 548 28.64 4.58 21.76
C THR A 548 29.80 5.54 21.50
N ALA A 549 30.44 5.44 20.32
CA ALA A 549 31.53 6.32 19.93
C ALA A 549 30.99 7.64 19.36
N LEU A 550 31.59 8.75 19.79
CA LEU A 550 31.23 10.08 19.34
C LEU A 550 32.05 10.49 18.10
N HIS A 551 31.59 11.50 17.39
CA HIS A 551 32.41 12.13 16.35
C HIS A 551 33.65 12.79 16.95
N ASP A 552 34.79 12.70 16.25
CA ASP A 552 36.05 13.37 16.65
C ASP A 552 35.87 14.89 16.70
N SER A 553 35.27 15.46 15.67
CA SER A 553 34.89 16.87 15.60
C SER A 553 33.62 17.02 14.79
N PHE A 554 32.49 17.29 15.45
CA PHE A 554 31.21 17.39 14.77
C PHE A 554 31.12 18.67 13.92
N GLY A 555 30.74 18.53 12.64
CA GLY A 555 30.53 19.65 11.72
C GLY A 555 31.82 20.32 11.20
N ASP A 556 32.97 19.66 11.36
CA ASP A 556 34.24 20.11 10.79
C ASP A 556 34.41 19.65 9.33
N LYS A 557 35.59 19.86 8.75
CA LYS A 557 35.85 19.52 7.35
C LYS A 557 35.76 18.01 7.12
N GLU A 558 36.32 17.19 8.00
CA GLU A 558 36.34 15.73 7.86
C GLU A 558 34.93 15.14 7.98
N TYR A 559 34.12 15.63 8.93
CA TYR A 559 32.70 15.30 9.02
C TYR A 559 31.96 15.56 7.71
N TRP A 560 32.20 16.73 7.10
CA TRP A 560 31.53 17.12 5.85
C TRP A 560 32.04 16.35 4.63
N GLU A 561 33.31 16.00 4.56
CA GLU A 561 33.84 15.11 3.51
C GLU A 561 33.18 13.72 3.60
N ALA A 562 33.11 13.14 4.80
CA ALA A 562 32.39 11.89 5.03
C ALA A 562 30.92 12.02 4.61
N ARG A 563 30.23 13.09 5.04
CA ARG A 563 28.80 13.29 4.73
C ARG A 563 28.52 13.55 3.25
N ARG A 564 29.39 14.27 2.53
CA ARG A 564 29.28 14.51 1.08
C ARG A 564 29.50 13.25 0.26
N SER A 565 30.35 12.35 0.74
CA SER A 565 30.60 11.05 0.09
C SER A 565 29.39 10.12 0.10
N MET A 566 28.45 10.32 1.05
CA MET A 566 27.19 9.59 1.15
C MET A 566 26.16 10.06 0.10
N ARG A 567 26.49 9.88 -1.18
CA ARG A 567 25.56 10.11 -2.30
C ARG A 567 24.42 9.11 -2.27
N PHE A 568 23.22 9.57 -2.61
CA PHE A 568 22.08 8.68 -2.77
C PHE A 568 22.27 7.73 -3.96
N ASN A 569 21.52 6.64 -3.94
CA ASN A 569 21.45 5.72 -5.06
C ASN A 569 20.84 6.44 -6.29
N LYS A 570 21.46 6.28 -7.46
CA LYS A 570 21.09 6.91 -8.74
C LYS A 570 19.67 6.56 -9.18
N TYR A 571 19.23 5.33 -8.95
CA TYR A 571 17.86 4.91 -9.25
C TYR A 571 16.86 5.66 -8.35
N LEU A 572 17.11 5.73 -7.04
CA LEU A 572 16.25 6.49 -6.12
C LEU A 572 16.27 8.00 -6.45
N GLU A 573 17.42 8.54 -6.84
CA GLU A 573 17.55 9.92 -7.30
C GLU A 573 16.76 10.17 -8.60
N ALA A 574 16.78 9.24 -9.55
CA ALA A 574 15.99 9.31 -10.78
C ALA A 574 14.49 9.29 -10.49
N VAL A 575 14.02 8.38 -9.62
CA VAL A 575 12.61 8.30 -9.20
C VAL A 575 12.16 9.61 -8.52
N ALA A 576 12.96 10.13 -7.59
CA ALA A 576 12.65 11.39 -6.92
C ALA A 576 12.68 12.59 -7.90
N THR A 577 13.58 12.59 -8.88
CA THR A 577 13.69 13.62 -9.90
C THR A 577 12.49 13.61 -10.84
N ALA A 578 12.06 12.43 -11.29
CA ALA A 578 10.84 12.27 -12.09
C ALA A 578 9.62 12.82 -11.33
N TYR A 579 9.43 12.40 -10.08
CA TYR A 579 8.31 12.90 -9.26
C TYR A 579 8.34 14.42 -9.07
N ARG A 580 9.53 15.00 -8.85
CA ARG A 580 9.69 16.45 -8.73
C ARG A 580 9.34 17.17 -10.03
N MET A 581 9.74 16.63 -11.17
CA MET A 581 9.44 17.19 -12.48
C MET A 581 7.93 17.17 -12.73
N ASP A 582 7.30 16.00 -12.57
CA ASP A 582 5.92 15.76 -12.99
C ASP A 582 4.89 16.44 -12.08
N PHE A 583 5.08 16.34 -10.76
CA PHE A 583 4.08 16.81 -9.79
C PHE A 583 4.40 18.18 -9.21
N LEU A 584 5.69 18.50 -9.06
CA LEU A 584 6.13 19.73 -8.40
C LEU A 584 6.61 20.78 -9.40
N GLY A 585 6.91 20.42 -10.66
CA GLY A 585 7.49 21.33 -11.65
C GLY A 585 8.91 21.77 -11.29
N SER A 586 9.68 20.89 -10.65
CA SER A 586 11.01 21.19 -10.09
C SER A 586 12.10 20.36 -10.77
N THR A 587 13.10 21.04 -11.33
CA THR A 587 14.34 20.43 -11.85
C THR A 587 15.55 21.05 -11.15
N ASN A 588 16.74 20.47 -11.33
CA ASN A 588 17.96 20.99 -10.71
C ASN A 588 18.38 22.34 -11.34
N GLU A 589 18.14 22.51 -12.63
CA GLU A 589 18.42 23.74 -13.40
C GLU A 589 17.51 24.88 -12.92
N ASN A 590 16.20 24.63 -12.86
CA ASN A 590 15.22 25.62 -12.39
C ASN A 590 15.48 25.99 -10.93
N GLY A 591 15.84 25.01 -10.10
CA GLY A 591 16.19 25.21 -8.71
C GLY A 591 17.58 25.82 -8.48
N LYS A 592 18.39 26.00 -9.53
CA LYS A 592 19.80 26.47 -9.46
C LYS A 592 20.63 25.69 -8.45
N VAL A 593 20.43 24.39 -8.39
CA VAL A 593 21.04 23.53 -7.38
C VAL A 593 22.42 23.07 -7.85
N GLN A 594 23.45 23.11 -6.98
CA GLN A 594 24.75 22.52 -7.33
C GLN A 594 24.73 21.01 -7.09
N ARG A 595 24.97 20.22 -8.14
CA ARG A 595 25.20 18.78 -8.00
C ARG A 595 26.10 18.25 -9.11
N PRO A 596 27.43 18.33 -8.95
CA PRO A 596 28.36 17.66 -9.88
C PRO A 596 28.33 16.13 -9.70
N ASP A 597 28.71 15.42 -10.76
CA ASP A 597 28.75 13.95 -10.80
C ASP A 597 29.61 13.37 -9.67
N SER A 598 30.80 13.95 -9.46
CA SER A 598 31.66 13.62 -8.32
C SER A 598 31.40 14.57 -7.16
N TRP A 599 31.25 14.02 -5.94
CA TRP A 599 31.08 14.85 -4.75
C TRP A 599 32.34 15.66 -4.42
N THR A 600 33.52 15.20 -4.83
CA THR A 600 34.80 15.92 -4.63
C THR A 600 34.83 17.28 -5.35
N ASP A 601 34.05 17.43 -6.41
CA ASP A 601 34.02 18.63 -7.25
C ASP A 601 33.05 19.70 -6.74
N GLU A 602 32.32 19.42 -5.65
CA GLU A 602 31.44 20.40 -5.01
C GLU A 602 32.22 21.55 -4.39
N LYS A 603 31.75 22.76 -4.65
CA LYS A 603 32.36 24.00 -4.16
C LYS A 603 31.44 24.68 -3.17
N SER A 604 31.99 25.69 -2.48
CA SER A 604 31.16 26.57 -1.66
C SER A 604 30.18 27.33 -2.56
N TYR A 605 28.88 27.11 -2.31
CA TYR A 605 27.78 27.69 -3.06
C TYR A 605 26.60 27.96 -2.12
N ARG A 606 25.92 29.09 -2.35
CA ARG A 606 24.73 29.53 -1.60
C ARG A 606 23.65 30.14 -2.50
N GLY A 607 23.66 29.77 -3.78
CA GLY A 607 22.75 30.34 -4.79
C GLY A 607 21.52 29.48 -5.11
N ALA A 608 21.34 28.34 -4.42
CA ALA A 608 20.24 27.44 -4.71
C ALA A 608 18.90 28.05 -4.29
N VAL A 609 17.91 27.93 -5.17
CA VAL A 609 16.55 28.46 -4.98
C VAL A 609 15.56 27.32 -4.74
N GLY A 610 15.77 26.15 -5.33
CA GLY A 610 14.86 25.01 -5.25
C GLY A 610 13.60 25.16 -6.10
N GLY A 611 12.73 24.15 -6.03
CA GLY A 611 11.45 24.15 -6.72
C GLY A 611 10.39 25.01 -6.03
N GLU A 612 9.37 25.43 -6.77
CA GLU A 612 8.27 26.28 -6.28
C GLU A 612 7.26 25.51 -5.40
N TYR A 613 7.76 24.92 -4.33
CA TYR A 613 6.98 24.22 -3.30
C TYR A 613 7.70 24.28 -1.95
N VAL A 614 6.91 24.21 -0.89
CA VAL A 614 7.40 24.06 0.49
C VAL A 614 7.46 22.58 0.84
N CYS A 615 8.56 22.08 1.41
CA CYS A 615 8.53 20.77 2.08
C CYS A 615 8.34 20.93 3.59
N VAL A 616 7.46 20.09 4.15
CA VAL A 616 7.28 19.90 5.58
C VAL A 616 7.64 18.46 5.94
N HIS A 617 8.63 18.28 6.80
CA HIS A 617 8.90 16.99 7.44
C HIS A 617 8.22 16.94 8.82
N MET A 618 7.17 16.13 8.91
CA MET A 618 6.33 15.94 10.10
C MET A 618 6.54 14.54 10.68
N ARG A 619 7.42 14.41 11.68
CA ARG A 619 7.64 13.16 12.42
C ARG A 619 6.60 13.03 13.53
N ARG A 620 5.83 11.94 13.52
CA ARG A 620 4.72 11.68 14.45
C ARG A 620 4.89 10.38 15.21
N ALA A 621 4.77 9.22 14.56
CA ALA A 621 4.50 7.92 15.18
C ALA A 621 4.97 7.74 16.64
N ASP A 622 6.22 7.36 16.87
CA ASP A 622 6.83 7.18 18.19
C ASP A 622 7.05 8.52 18.92
N PHE A 623 7.27 9.60 18.16
CA PHE A 623 7.48 10.96 18.68
C PHE A 623 6.27 11.51 19.45
N LEU A 624 5.04 11.10 19.10
CA LEU A 624 3.84 11.46 19.84
C LEU A 624 3.82 10.91 21.26
N TYR A 625 4.49 9.78 21.51
CA TYR A 625 4.55 9.14 22.82
C TYR A 625 5.81 9.54 23.60
N GLY A 626 6.96 9.57 22.93
CA GLY A 626 8.25 9.86 23.57
C GLY A 626 8.55 11.34 23.73
N ARG A 627 7.94 12.21 22.92
CA ARG A 627 8.30 13.63 22.78
C ARG A 627 7.11 14.58 22.71
N GLU A 628 5.93 14.16 23.19
CA GLU A 628 4.68 14.96 23.19
C GLU A 628 4.86 16.45 23.58
N PRO A 629 5.71 16.81 24.59
CA PRO A 629 5.87 18.20 24.96
C PRO A 629 6.46 19.09 23.86
N GLN A 630 7.13 18.53 22.86
CA GLN A 630 7.84 19.26 21.80
C GLN A 630 7.13 19.18 20.44
N ILE A 631 6.25 18.19 20.24
CA ILE A 631 5.63 17.93 18.94
C ILE A 631 4.33 18.73 18.76
N PRO A 632 4.15 19.44 17.63
CA PRO A 632 2.94 20.20 17.37
C PRO A 632 1.72 19.34 17.03
N THR A 633 0.55 19.94 17.25
CA THR A 633 -0.73 19.41 16.77
C THR A 633 -0.89 19.63 15.26
N LEU A 634 -1.71 18.82 14.59
CA LEU A 634 -1.99 18.99 13.15
C LEU A 634 -2.54 20.39 12.82
N ARG A 635 -3.31 20.99 13.74
CA ARG A 635 -3.81 22.36 13.60
C ARG A 635 -2.68 23.39 13.64
N SER A 636 -1.75 23.24 14.58
CA SER A 636 -0.59 24.13 14.68
C SER A 636 0.28 24.04 13.41
N ILE A 637 0.53 22.82 12.94
CA ILE A 637 1.27 22.58 11.69
C ILE A 637 0.55 23.23 10.51
N ALA A 638 -0.76 23.00 10.35
CA ALA A 638 -1.52 23.60 9.27
C ALA A 638 -1.50 25.14 9.30
N ASN A 639 -1.55 25.75 10.48
CA ASN A 639 -1.46 27.21 10.63
C ASN A 639 -0.07 27.74 10.24
N GLN A 640 1.00 27.06 10.65
CA GLN A 640 2.37 27.42 10.28
C GLN A 640 2.60 27.31 8.78
N ILE A 641 2.12 26.22 8.16
CA ILE A 641 2.16 26.03 6.70
C ILE A 641 1.44 27.18 5.99
N LYS A 642 0.20 27.47 6.37
CA LYS A 642 -0.59 28.55 5.75
C LYS A 642 0.10 29.91 5.84
N ARG A 643 0.67 30.24 7.00
CA ARG A 643 1.41 31.50 7.18
C ARG A 643 2.60 31.56 6.24
N LYS A 644 3.40 30.49 6.15
CA LYS A 644 4.59 30.50 5.31
C LYS A 644 4.26 30.49 3.82
N LEU A 645 3.22 29.78 3.40
CA LEU A 645 2.74 29.82 2.02
C LEU A 645 2.27 31.22 1.60
N ALA A 646 1.58 31.94 2.49
CA ALA A 646 1.15 33.32 2.24
C ALA A 646 2.34 34.28 2.14
N GLU A 647 3.38 34.09 2.95
CA GLU A 647 4.62 34.87 2.91
C GLU A 647 5.40 34.65 1.61
N LEU A 648 5.55 33.39 1.18
CA LEU A 648 6.31 33.02 -0.01
C LEU A 648 5.51 33.13 -1.31
N GLN A 649 4.20 33.34 -1.24
CA GLN A 649 3.27 33.31 -2.38
C GLN A 649 3.28 31.97 -3.15
N ILE A 650 3.44 30.86 -2.42
CA ILE A 650 3.49 29.49 -2.98
C ILE A 650 2.22 28.73 -2.57
N HIS A 651 1.70 27.86 -3.44
CA HIS A 651 0.50 27.05 -3.19
C HIS A 651 0.75 25.53 -3.07
N LYS A 652 1.95 25.05 -3.44
CA LYS A 652 2.31 23.63 -3.40
C LYS A 652 3.05 23.30 -2.10
N VAL A 653 2.63 22.23 -1.44
CA VAL A 653 3.30 21.66 -0.26
C VAL A 653 3.59 20.19 -0.48
N TYR A 654 4.84 19.79 -0.28
CA TYR A 654 5.22 18.40 -0.16
C TYR A 654 5.29 18.00 1.31
N LEU A 655 4.64 16.91 1.69
CA LEU A 655 4.65 16.39 3.05
C LEU A 655 5.42 15.07 3.11
N SER A 656 6.56 15.10 3.82
CA SER A 656 7.24 13.89 4.28
C SER A 656 6.81 13.58 5.71
N SER A 657 6.25 12.39 5.95
CA SER A 657 5.71 12.03 7.26
C SER A 657 5.50 10.52 7.41
N ASP A 658 5.75 10.02 8.61
CA ASP A 658 5.42 8.68 9.09
C ASP A 658 3.99 8.60 9.66
N CYS A 659 3.13 9.55 9.33
CA CYS A 659 1.78 9.63 9.86
C CYS A 659 0.82 8.59 9.26
N SER A 660 -0.22 8.28 10.02
CA SER A 660 -1.29 7.41 9.56
C SER A 660 -2.09 8.03 8.41
N GLY A 661 -2.78 7.19 7.62
CA GLY A 661 -3.67 7.68 6.56
C GLY A 661 -4.77 8.62 7.05
N SER A 662 -5.28 8.42 8.26
CA SER A 662 -6.26 9.30 8.90
C SER A 662 -5.68 10.67 9.24
N GLU A 663 -4.48 10.73 9.83
CA GLU A 663 -3.83 11.99 10.18
C GLU A 663 -3.46 12.80 8.93
N PHE A 664 -3.05 12.12 7.87
CA PHE A 664 -2.85 12.75 6.57
C PHE A 664 -4.15 13.37 6.05
N HIS A 665 -5.27 12.65 6.15
CA HIS A 665 -6.58 13.14 5.70
C HIS A 665 -7.05 14.33 6.55
N ASP A 666 -6.84 14.29 7.86
CA ASP A 666 -7.14 15.39 8.78
C ASP A 666 -6.32 16.64 8.43
N LEU A 667 -5.01 16.49 8.19
CA LEU A 667 -4.15 17.59 7.77
C LEU A 667 -4.58 18.15 6.41
N LYS A 668 -4.88 17.29 5.43
CA LYS A 668 -5.41 17.68 4.11
C LYS A 668 -6.73 18.45 4.27
N SER A 669 -7.60 18.04 5.20
CA SER A 669 -8.86 18.74 5.49
C SER A 669 -8.68 20.13 6.10
N LEU A 670 -7.58 20.35 6.84
CA LEU A 670 -7.20 21.66 7.37
C LEU A 670 -6.57 22.56 6.29
N LEU A 671 -5.99 21.96 5.24
CA LEU A 671 -5.26 22.61 4.15
C LEU A 671 -6.04 22.59 2.81
N ARG A 672 -7.38 22.71 2.82
CA ARG A 672 -8.22 22.60 1.61
C ARG A 672 -7.86 23.54 0.44
N SER A 673 -7.24 24.68 0.73
CA SER A 673 -6.84 25.67 -0.27
C SER A 673 -5.40 25.51 -0.76
N VAL A 674 -4.73 24.42 -0.38
CA VAL A 674 -3.31 24.16 -0.65
C VAL A 674 -3.19 22.83 -1.40
N SER A 675 -2.34 22.79 -2.42
CA SER A 675 -2.04 21.55 -3.14
C SER A 675 -1.05 20.74 -2.32
N LEU A 676 -1.55 19.75 -1.57
CA LEU A 676 -0.76 18.89 -0.70
C LEU A 676 -0.36 17.60 -1.42
N TYR A 677 0.94 17.42 -1.61
CA TYR A 677 1.58 16.28 -2.26
C TYR A 677 2.26 15.37 -1.23
N ARG A 678 2.32 14.07 -1.54
CA ARG A 678 3.09 13.06 -0.79
C ARG A 678 3.45 11.94 -1.76
N PHE A 679 4.71 11.51 -1.77
CA PHE A 679 5.11 10.35 -2.54
C PHE A 679 4.51 9.08 -1.92
N LYS A 680 3.68 8.39 -2.71
CA LYS A 680 3.12 7.09 -2.32
C LYS A 680 3.02 6.22 -3.57
N PRO A 681 4.00 5.34 -3.81
CA PRO A 681 3.97 4.48 -4.99
C PRO A 681 2.92 3.37 -4.83
N PRO A 682 2.52 2.71 -5.94
CA PRO A 682 1.73 1.48 -5.89
C PRO A 682 2.44 0.40 -5.05
N TRP A 683 1.67 -0.56 -4.54
CA TRP A 683 2.20 -1.58 -3.62
C TRP A 683 3.35 -2.40 -4.22
N GLU A 684 3.30 -2.69 -5.51
CA GLU A 684 4.34 -3.45 -6.21
C GLU A 684 5.69 -2.71 -6.17
N TYR A 685 5.69 -1.42 -6.52
CA TYR A 685 6.85 -0.55 -6.42
C TYR A 685 7.33 -0.34 -4.98
N HIS A 686 6.41 -0.34 -4.00
CA HIS A 686 6.77 -0.25 -2.58
C HIS A 686 7.61 -1.45 -2.12
N VAL A 687 7.31 -2.66 -2.62
CA VAL A 687 8.09 -3.86 -2.30
C VAL A 687 9.52 -3.76 -2.85
N HIS A 688 9.69 -3.20 -4.05
CA HIS A 688 11.00 -3.02 -4.66
C HIS A 688 11.84 -1.91 -4.01
N LEU A 689 11.23 -0.80 -3.63
CA LEU A 689 11.94 0.33 -3.00
C LEU A 689 12.28 0.06 -1.53
N GLY A 690 11.42 -0.69 -0.83
CA GLY A 690 11.50 -0.86 0.62
C GLY A 690 11.32 0.44 1.40
N ASP A 691 11.17 0.33 2.72
CA ASP A 691 10.92 1.50 3.58
C ASP A 691 12.09 2.50 3.56
N GLY A 692 13.32 2.00 3.48
CA GLY A 692 14.53 2.82 3.38
C GLY A 692 14.61 3.60 2.07
N GLY A 693 14.24 3.00 0.93
CA GLY A 693 14.22 3.69 -0.36
C GLY A 693 13.18 4.81 -0.39
N LEU A 694 11.99 4.57 0.16
CA LEU A 694 10.95 5.59 0.29
C LEU A 694 11.38 6.76 1.17
N ALA A 695 12.04 6.47 2.29
CA ALA A 695 12.61 7.48 3.18
C ALA A 695 13.66 8.34 2.46
N VAL A 696 14.52 7.75 1.63
CA VAL A 696 15.51 8.48 0.82
C VAL A 696 14.83 9.36 -0.22
N ILE A 697 13.83 8.85 -0.94
CA ILE A 697 13.06 9.63 -1.93
C ILE A 697 12.43 10.87 -1.27
N ASP A 698 11.83 10.70 -0.10
CA ASP A 698 11.29 11.83 0.69
C ASP A 698 12.37 12.86 1.04
N GLN A 699 13.56 12.42 1.46
CA GLN A 699 14.67 13.31 1.78
C GLN A 699 15.13 14.09 0.54
N ILE A 700 15.23 13.44 -0.62
CA ILE A 700 15.62 14.08 -1.89
C ILE A 700 14.57 15.11 -2.30
N ILE A 701 13.28 14.77 -2.26
CA ILE A 701 12.22 15.71 -2.63
C ILE A 701 12.23 16.91 -1.66
N CYS A 702 12.42 16.67 -0.37
CA CYS A 702 12.46 17.76 0.62
C CYS A 702 13.71 18.62 0.54
N SER A 703 14.87 18.05 0.20
CA SER A 703 16.11 18.81 0.06
C SER A 703 16.05 19.79 -1.11
N HIS A 704 15.18 19.57 -2.10
CA HIS A 704 15.03 20.44 -3.29
C HIS A 704 13.87 21.45 -3.21
N ALA A 705 13.17 21.54 -2.08
CA ALA A 705 12.13 22.54 -1.87
C ALA A 705 12.71 23.97 -1.78
N SER A 706 11.95 24.99 -2.15
CA SER A 706 12.38 26.38 -1.97
C SER A 706 12.51 26.77 -0.50
N TRP A 707 11.67 26.18 0.35
CA TRP A 707 11.75 26.32 1.79
C TRP A 707 11.41 25.01 2.47
N PHE A 708 12.22 24.65 3.46
CA PHE A 708 12.08 23.42 4.23
C PHE A 708 11.85 23.73 5.71
N ILE A 709 10.90 23.01 6.32
CA ILE A 709 10.70 22.96 7.77
C ILE A 709 10.57 21.53 8.25
N GLY A 710 11.30 21.19 9.30
CA GLY A 710 11.33 19.84 9.85
C GLY A 710 10.87 19.74 11.29
N THR A 711 10.88 18.53 11.82
CA THR A 711 10.53 18.24 13.22
C THR A 711 11.75 18.38 14.14
N PHE A 712 11.53 18.89 15.36
CA PHE A 712 12.56 19.08 16.39
C PHE A 712 13.20 17.75 16.79
N GLU A 713 14.53 17.72 16.89
CA GLU A 713 15.35 16.54 17.26
C GLU A 713 15.14 15.27 16.41
N SER A 714 14.60 15.40 15.20
CA SER A 714 14.51 14.27 14.28
C SER A 714 15.79 14.14 13.46
N THR A 715 16.42 12.96 13.51
CA THR A 715 17.60 12.64 12.67
C THR A 715 17.27 12.69 11.18
N PHE A 716 16.04 12.34 10.80
CA PHE A 716 15.54 12.48 9.43
C PHE A 716 15.56 13.94 8.96
N THR A 717 15.12 14.88 9.83
CA THR A 717 15.25 16.32 9.57
C THR A 717 16.71 16.73 9.40
N TYR A 718 17.61 16.25 10.27
CA TYR A 718 19.03 16.60 10.20
C TYR A 718 19.68 16.15 8.90
N ARG A 719 19.32 14.96 8.37
CA ARG A 719 19.84 14.51 7.07
C ARG A 719 19.38 15.41 5.92
N ILE A 720 18.16 15.94 5.98
CA ILE A 720 17.66 16.92 4.99
C ILE A 720 18.40 18.26 5.13
N TYR A 721 18.64 18.74 6.35
CA TYR A 721 19.43 19.97 6.56
C TYR A 721 20.82 19.86 5.92
N GLU A 722 21.51 18.75 6.17
CA GLU A 722 22.83 18.51 5.60
C GLU A 722 22.79 18.43 4.09
N GLU A 723 21.77 17.77 3.53
CA GLU A 723 21.61 17.67 2.08
C GLU A 723 21.39 19.06 1.45
N ARG A 724 20.59 19.91 2.10
CA ARG A 724 20.38 21.30 1.66
C ARG A 724 21.65 22.14 1.75
N GLU A 725 22.47 21.94 2.79
CA GLU A 725 23.77 22.60 2.92
C GLU A 725 24.73 22.20 1.80
N ILE A 726 24.78 20.91 1.45
CA ILE A 726 25.57 20.39 0.31
C ILE A 726 25.09 21.01 -1.00
N LEU A 727 23.77 21.06 -1.19
CA LEU A 727 23.13 21.65 -2.37
C LEU A 727 23.28 23.16 -2.49
N GLY A 728 23.75 23.82 -1.44
CA GLY A 728 24.00 25.25 -1.40
C GLY A 728 22.74 26.09 -1.28
N PHE A 729 21.76 25.61 -0.52
CA PHE A 729 20.63 26.44 -0.10
C PHE A 729 21.04 27.46 0.96
N PRO A 730 20.41 28.63 0.99
CA PRO A 730 20.58 29.58 2.10
C PRO A 730 20.07 29.02 3.42
N GLN A 731 20.74 29.36 4.52
CA GLN A 731 20.48 28.80 5.86
C GLN A 731 19.06 29.09 6.35
N GLU A 732 18.53 30.28 6.02
CA GLU A 732 17.17 30.73 6.34
C GLU A 732 16.08 29.86 5.70
N THR A 733 16.39 29.17 4.60
CA THR A 733 15.47 28.25 3.93
C THR A 733 15.62 26.81 4.41
N THR A 734 16.68 26.53 5.19
CA THR A 734 17.09 25.18 5.56
C THR A 734 16.78 24.90 7.02
N PHE A 735 17.30 25.69 7.96
CA PHE A 735 17.26 25.39 9.38
C PHE A 735 15.98 25.88 10.05
N ASN A 736 14.82 25.36 9.63
CA ASN A 736 13.52 25.72 10.20
C ASN A 736 12.90 24.53 10.93
N THR A 737 12.40 24.76 12.14
CA THR A 737 11.79 23.73 12.98
C THR A 737 10.31 24.04 13.25
N LEU A 738 9.47 23.01 13.10
CA LEU A 738 8.05 23.06 13.44
C LEU A 738 7.89 23.40 14.92
N CYS A 739 7.24 24.53 15.19
CA CYS A 739 6.99 24.98 16.55
C CYS A 739 5.76 24.29 17.12
N LYS A 740 5.78 23.93 18.42
CA LYS A 740 4.63 23.31 19.06
C LYS A 740 3.38 24.20 18.97
N ARG A 741 3.53 25.46 19.35
CA ARG A 741 2.45 26.45 19.42
C ARG A 741 2.31 27.17 18.08
N ASP A 742 1.09 27.59 17.79
CA ASP A 742 0.76 28.30 16.55
C ASP A 742 1.03 29.81 16.63
N ASP A 743 1.21 30.38 17.81
CA ASP A 743 1.65 31.76 18.02
C ASP A 743 3.16 31.97 17.82
N LEU A 744 3.91 30.89 17.58
CA LEU A 744 5.36 30.89 17.39
C LEU A 744 6.16 31.46 18.58
N ILE A 745 5.59 31.39 19.78
CA ILE A 745 6.26 31.78 21.03
C ILE A 745 6.96 30.56 21.63
N ASP A 746 8.16 30.77 22.18
CA ASP A 746 8.99 29.74 22.83
C ASP A 746 9.23 28.50 21.95
N CYS A 747 9.54 28.72 20.66
CA CYS A 747 9.81 27.64 19.72
C CYS A 747 11.20 27.05 19.97
N ASN A 748 11.24 25.73 20.17
CA ASN A 748 12.48 24.98 20.15
C ASN A 748 13.03 24.94 18.72
N ASN A 749 14.31 25.26 18.57
CA ASN A 749 15.00 25.23 17.29
C ASN A 749 16.07 24.16 17.31
N ASN A 750 16.17 23.45 16.19
CA ASN A 750 17.28 22.53 15.96
C ASN A 750 18.61 23.30 15.87
N SER A 751 19.70 22.63 16.22
CA SER A 751 21.05 23.19 16.10
C SER A 751 21.43 23.41 14.62
N VAL A 752 22.18 24.49 14.38
CA VAL A 752 22.63 24.90 13.03
C VAL A 752 24.08 24.51 12.86
N TRP A 753 24.34 23.64 11.90
CA TRP A 753 25.68 23.15 11.56
C TRP A 753 25.93 23.39 10.08
N PRO A 754 26.62 24.47 9.71
CA PRO A 754 26.84 24.79 8.31
C PRO A 754 27.98 23.97 7.70
N ILE A 755 27.90 23.72 6.39
CA ILE A 755 28.94 23.02 5.65
C ILE A 755 30.28 23.76 5.66
N ARG A 756 31.37 23.00 5.83
CA ARG A 756 32.75 23.46 5.70
C ARG A 756 33.42 22.71 4.54
N HIS A 757 33.96 23.45 3.58
CA HIS A 757 34.64 22.92 2.40
C HIS A 757 36.15 22.77 2.60
#